data_AF-A0A371JBJ5-F1
#
_entry.id   AF-A0A371JBJ5-F1
#
_cell.length_a   1.000
_cell.length_b   1.000
_cell.length_c   1.000
_cell.angle_alpha   90.00
_cell.angle_beta   90.00
_cell.angle_gamma   90.00
#
_symmetry.space_group_name_H-M   'P 1'
#
loop_
_entity.id
_entity.type
_entity.pdbx_description
1 polymer ?
#
loop_
_entity_poly.entity_id
_entity_poly.type
_entity_poly.pdbx_seq_one_letter_code
_entity_poly.pdbx_strand_id
1 'polypeptide(L)'
;MLKDKTLTYISLFSCAGVGCFGFKESGFECIATNELVERRIKVQKYNHKCRFDSGYICEDITKATTKKQIFDEIKRWEKLGNDKIDVLIATPPCQGMSVANHKKAEDEIVRNSLVVESIHIVKQIKPRFFVFENVSAFMKTGCTALDGTIKAIGDVIYEELAEDYIIANRILNFKNYGSNSSRTRTLVIGVSKSLSEFVAPIELYPSCQNEKTLKEVIGNMPALEWGEICEEDFYHAFRIYPKEMRCWVHDLKEGQSAFDNQDELKRPHKIVDGTIVMNQQKNGDKYTRQNWDKAAPCIHTRNDQLASQNTVHPVEDRVFSIRELMKIMTIPDDFKWVNQSLEELNALSSEQKQQLLKKEEIKIRQSIGEAVPTHIFYQVACNIKNFMEQMHYTNNQILKTIDENKLIDAKKLAQFIKRNPHNLGHATLARIAELANSQRENNAAFYTNKFIINEIYKELPDFEKTEINILEPSVGVGNFLPFIFRKYEGAAKVNLDVVDIDSNNINILKSLLKNQQIPDNVTIRFIHDDFLKHNFHKKYDLVIGNPPFSKLKAKEAKDYLKNNYNKATTNTFEFFVEKAMQIGHYVAMITPKALLNTPEFRLTRELLQNQKVECIEDFGELGFKGVLVETICIFINMQGGKNITKIKSLPLQKIVKQKQSYIMDSKYPYWLIYRDEFFDQISSKLTFNLFNVFRDRQITNSKTSDKTQNAIRVLKSRNINEDGTKIVDIPGYDAYIDVDIVKELAAYKYVNDHTVYLTPNMTYKPRVIRNVENTVVNGSVAVLIPKENIELTDSQLAYFATKEYREFYKIARNYQTRSLNVDAASVYFYGVLKE
;
A
#
# COMPACT_ATOMS: atom_id res chain seq x y z
N MET A 1 -16.24 17.86 0.31
CA MET A 1 -17.32 18.08 -0.64
C MET A 1 -18.24 19.18 -0.17
N LEU A 2 -18.64 20.03 -1.09
CA LEU A 2 -19.71 21.00 -0.90
C LEU A 2 -21.09 20.31 -0.81
N LYS A 3 -22.11 21.07 -0.40
CA LYS A 3 -23.49 20.57 -0.25
C LYS A 3 -24.10 20.06 -1.57
N ASP A 4 -23.68 20.62 -2.70
CA ASP A 4 -24.05 20.20 -4.06
C ASP A 4 -23.25 18.98 -4.55
N LYS A 5 -22.42 18.39 -3.68
CA LYS A 5 -21.48 17.29 -3.95
C LYS A 5 -20.27 17.67 -4.81
N THR A 6 -20.06 18.95 -5.09
CA THR A 6 -18.85 19.40 -5.80
C THR A 6 -17.61 19.09 -4.96
N LEU A 7 -16.61 18.48 -5.59
CA LEU A 7 -15.34 18.10 -4.97
C LEU A 7 -14.39 19.27 -4.95
N THR A 8 -13.52 19.31 -3.95
CA THR A 8 -12.60 20.41 -3.69
C THR A 8 -11.14 19.97 -3.65
N TYR A 9 -10.23 20.83 -4.09
CA TYR A 9 -8.80 20.55 -4.00
C TYR A 9 -7.94 21.76 -3.63
N ILE A 10 -6.74 21.47 -3.12
CA ILE A 10 -5.65 22.43 -2.90
C ILE A 10 -4.46 22.02 -3.75
N SER A 11 -3.75 22.99 -4.32
CA SER A 11 -2.59 22.77 -5.18
C SER A 11 -1.38 23.55 -4.68
N LEU A 12 -0.38 22.84 -4.16
CA LEU A 12 0.87 23.40 -3.66
C LEU A 12 1.99 23.23 -4.69
N PHE A 13 2.88 24.22 -4.80
CA PHE A 13 3.94 24.27 -5.83
C PHE A 13 3.36 24.14 -7.24
N SER A 14 2.26 24.85 -7.48
CA SER A 14 1.29 24.56 -8.54
C SER A 14 1.74 24.86 -9.98
N CYS A 15 2.96 25.36 -10.18
CA CYS A 15 3.49 25.79 -11.47
C CYS A 15 2.52 26.78 -12.16
N ALA A 16 2.42 26.80 -13.48
CA ALA A 16 1.42 27.60 -14.19
C ALA A 16 -0.01 27.03 -14.10
N GLY A 17 -0.23 25.98 -13.31
CA GLY A 17 -1.52 25.30 -13.18
C GLY A 17 -1.78 24.19 -14.21
N VAL A 18 -0.82 23.90 -15.09
CA VAL A 18 -0.96 22.94 -16.20
C VAL A 18 -1.42 21.56 -15.73
N GLY A 19 -0.68 20.93 -14.81
CA GLY A 19 -1.02 19.57 -14.35
C GLY A 19 -2.37 19.55 -13.65
N CYS A 20 -2.59 20.43 -12.68
CA CYS A 20 -3.83 20.50 -11.91
C CYS A 20 -5.03 21.05 -12.68
N PHE A 21 -4.85 21.46 -13.95
CA PHE A 21 -5.97 21.76 -14.84
C PHE A 21 -6.84 20.51 -15.05
N GLY A 22 -6.27 19.30 -15.00
CA GLY A 22 -7.04 18.05 -15.10
C GLY A 22 -8.05 17.85 -13.96
N PHE A 23 -7.80 18.41 -12.77
CA PHE A 23 -8.80 18.43 -11.69
C PHE A 23 -9.95 19.38 -12.01
N LYS A 24 -9.64 20.54 -12.61
CA LYS A 24 -10.65 21.48 -13.06
C LYS A 24 -11.51 20.88 -14.19
N GLU A 25 -10.91 20.22 -15.17
CA GLU A 25 -11.64 19.50 -16.24
C GLU A 25 -12.52 18.39 -15.69
N SER A 26 -12.14 17.78 -14.57
CA SER A 26 -12.96 16.78 -13.87
C SER A 26 -14.10 17.38 -13.04
N GLY A 27 -14.20 18.71 -12.95
CA GLY A 27 -15.23 19.44 -12.21
C GLY A 27 -14.91 19.68 -10.73
N PHE A 28 -13.63 19.64 -10.33
CA PHE A 28 -13.24 20.01 -8.97
C PHE A 28 -13.07 21.53 -8.84
N GLU A 29 -13.39 22.03 -7.65
CA GLU A 29 -13.19 23.42 -7.25
C GLU A 29 -11.85 23.60 -6.52
N CYS A 30 -11.01 24.53 -6.99
CA CYS A 30 -9.76 24.85 -6.32
C CYS A 30 -10.00 25.81 -5.16
N ILE A 31 -9.78 25.33 -3.93
CA ILE A 31 -9.85 26.13 -2.71
C ILE A 31 -8.71 27.14 -2.70
N ALA A 32 -7.49 26.64 -2.80
CA ALA A 32 -6.28 27.44 -2.75
C ALA A 32 -5.19 26.86 -3.65
N THR A 33 -4.43 27.76 -4.24
CA THR A 33 -3.25 27.45 -5.04
C THR A 33 -2.09 28.26 -4.51
N ASN A 34 -0.96 27.60 -4.26
CA ASN A 34 0.27 28.24 -3.83
C ASN A 34 1.38 28.06 -4.89
N GLU A 35 2.00 29.16 -5.27
CA GLU A 35 3.10 29.21 -6.25
C GLU A 35 3.91 30.49 -6.01
N LEU A 36 5.24 30.37 -5.99
CA LEU A 36 6.14 31.47 -5.67
C LEU A 36 6.26 32.48 -6.82
N VAL A 37 6.11 32.02 -8.06
CA VAL A 37 6.38 32.81 -9.26
C VAL A 37 5.11 33.50 -9.76
N GLU A 38 5.03 34.83 -9.60
CA GLU A 38 3.86 35.66 -9.91
C GLU A 38 3.32 35.48 -11.35
N ARG A 39 4.21 35.38 -12.35
CA ARG A 39 3.80 35.16 -13.75
C ARG A 39 3.02 33.85 -13.93
N ARG A 40 3.29 32.82 -13.11
CA ARG A 40 2.57 31.54 -13.16
C ARG A 40 1.19 31.66 -12.51
N ILE A 41 1.08 32.41 -11.42
CA ILE A 41 -0.21 32.76 -10.82
C ILE A 41 -1.09 33.53 -11.82
N LYS A 42 -0.52 34.43 -12.63
CA LYS A 42 -1.27 35.12 -13.70
C LYS A 42 -1.88 34.14 -14.71
N VAL A 43 -1.12 33.15 -15.17
CA VAL A 43 -1.63 32.08 -16.04
C VAL A 43 -2.78 31.32 -15.38
N GLN A 44 -2.65 30.99 -14.10
CA GLN A 44 -3.73 30.32 -13.35
C GLN A 44 -5.01 31.18 -13.26
N LYS A 45 -4.86 32.50 -13.13
CA LYS A 45 -6.01 33.45 -13.14
C LYS A 45 -6.69 33.52 -14.51
N TYR A 46 -5.94 33.51 -15.61
CA TYR A 46 -6.50 33.47 -16.98
C TYR A 46 -7.34 32.21 -17.22
N ASN A 47 -6.99 31.12 -16.53
CA ASN A 47 -7.72 29.86 -16.56
C ASN A 47 -8.76 29.75 -15.45
N HIS A 48 -9.07 30.82 -14.70
CA HIS A 48 -10.03 30.84 -13.58
C HIS A 48 -9.89 29.63 -12.65
N LYS A 49 -8.66 29.30 -12.25
CA LYS A 49 -8.39 28.09 -11.46
C LYS A 49 -9.11 28.11 -10.11
N CYS A 50 -8.95 29.17 -9.34
CA CYS A 50 -9.65 29.38 -8.06
C CYS A 50 -10.86 30.29 -8.27
N ARG A 51 -11.95 29.98 -7.56
CA ARG A 51 -13.18 30.77 -7.54
C ARG A 51 -13.00 32.15 -6.92
N PHE A 52 -12.19 32.25 -5.87
CA PHE A 52 -11.94 33.48 -5.13
C PHE A 52 -10.51 33.97 -5.36
N ASP A 53 -10.33 35.29 -5.46
CA ASP A 53 -8.99 35.87 -5.66
C ASP A 53 -8.06 35.58 -4.47
N SER A 54 -8.60 35.48 -3.26
CA SER A 54 -7.90 35.06 -2.03
C SER A 54 -7.32 33.65 -2.11
N GLY A 55 -7.83 32.81 -3.01
CA GLY A 55 -7.30 31.47 -3.27
C GLY A 55 -6.01 31.46 -4.08
N TYR A 56 -5.57 32.58 -4.68
CA TYR A 56 -4.31 32.68 -5.42
C TYR A 56 -3.18 33.21 -4.54
N ILE A 57 -2.40 32.30 -3.95
CA ILE A 57 -1.41 32.63 -2.92
C ILE A 57 -0.01 32.64 -3.52
N CYS A 58 0.47 33.84 -3.86
CA CYS A 58 1.77 34.07 -4.51
C CYS A 58 2.90 34.31 -3.50
N GLU A 59 3.18 33.33 -2.63
CA GLU A 59 4.16 33.48 -1.56
C GLU A 59 4.96 32.19 -1.29
N ASP A 60 6.05 32.32 -0.54
CA ASP A 60 6.88 31.20 -0.07
C ASP A 60 6.16 30.41 1.03
N ILE A 61 5.86 29.14 0.73
CA ILE A 61 5.10 28.24 1.61
C ILE A 61 5.75 27.99 2.97
N THR A 62 7.05 28.22 3.12
CA THR A 62 7.76 28.05 4.40
C THR A 62 7.30 29.06 5.46
N LYS A 63 6.75 30.21 5.03
CA LYS A 63 6.29 31.28 5.92
C LYS A 63 4.98 30.94 6.61
N ALA A 64 4.90 31.23 7.90
CA ALA A 64 3.67 31.06 8.68
C ALA A 64 2.51 31.92 8.16
N THR A 65 2.78 33.10 7.61
CA THR A 65 1.78 33.99 7.00
C THR A 65 1.12 33.35 5.78
N THR A 66 1.92 32.69 4.94
CA THR A 66 1.44 31.99 3.74
C THR A 66 0.56 30.81 4.11
N LYS A 67 0.99 29.99 5.09
CA LYS A 67 0.16 28.91 5.65
C LYS A 67 -1.16 29.43 6.23
N LYS A 68 -1.11 30.56 6.94
CA LYS A 68 -2.31 31.22 7.48
C LYS A 68 -3.29 31.60 6.37
N GLN A 69 -2.83 32.16 5.25
CA GLN A 69 -3.69 32.48 4.10
C GLN A 69 -4.38 31.22 3.54
N ILE A 70 -3.64 30.11 3.41
CA ILE A 70 -4.21 28.82 2.99
C ILE A 70 -5.31 28.37 3.96
N PHE A 71 -5.04 28.42 5.27
CA PHE A 71 -6.02 28.01 6.29
C PHE A 71 -7.23 28.95 6.38
N ASP A 72 -7.06 30.24 6.17
CA ASP A 72 -8.17 31.19 6.15
C ASP A 72 -9.09 30.94 4.95
N GLU A 73 -8.53 30.59 3.79
CA GLU A 73 -9.32 30.18 2.63
C GLU A 73 -10.05 28.86 2.91
N ILE A 74 -9.40 27.85 3.50
CA ILE A 74 -10.08 26.61 3.93
C ILE A 74 -11.30 26.91 4.83
N LYS A 75 -11.13 27.76 5.85
CA LYS A 75 -12.23 28.18 6.74
C LYS A 75 -13.35 28.90 5.99
N ARG A 76 -13.03 29.65 4.93
CA ARG A 76 -14.05 30.26 4.06
C ARG A 76 -14.88 29.19 3.36
N TRP A 77 -14.23 28.17 2.79
CA TRP A 77 -14.94 27.07 2.12
C TRP A 77 -15.75 26.21 3.09
N GLU A 78 -15.27 26.00 4.32
CA GLU A 78 -16.06 25.37 5.39
C GLU A 78 -17.37 26.13 5.65
N LYS A 79 -17.32 27.47 5.72
CA LYS A 79 -18.53 28.31 5.87
C LYS A 79 -19.47 28.23 4.66
N LEU A 80 -18.96 27.93 3.47
CA LEU A 80 -19.76 27.66 2.27
C LEU A 80 -20.34 26.24 2.26
N GLY A 81 -20.10 25.46 3.31
CA GLY A 81 -20.63 24.10 3.47
C GLY A 81 -19.72 23.02 2.91
N ASN A 82 -18.43 23.30 2.68
CA ASN A 82 -17.47 22.24 2.41
C ASN A 82 -17.22 21.47 3.70
N ASP A 83 -17.57 20.19 3.72
CA ASP A 83 -17.45 19.37 4.93
C ASP A 83 -16.00 19.03 5.29
N LYS A 84 -15.16 18.91 4.27
CA LYS A 84 -13.76 18.50 4.34
C LYS A 84 -13.11 18.64 2.96
N ILE A 85 -11.82 18.95 2.95
CA ILE A 85 -11.02 19.03 1.72
C ILE A 85 -10.91 17.64 1.10
N ASP A 86 -11.24 17.52 -0.18
CA ASP A 86 -11.23 16.22 -0.83
C ASP A 86 -9.81 15.83 -1.23
N VAL A 87 -9.06 16.71 -1.90
CA VAL A 87 -7.71 16.39 -2.40
C VAL A 87 -6.70 17.50 -2.09
N LEU A 88 -5.51 17.13 -1.61
CA LEU A 88 -4.33 17.99 -1.67
C LEU A 88 -3.34 17.44 -2.69
N ILE A 89 -2.89 18.30 -3.60
CA ILE A 89 -1.87 17.96 -4.59
C ILE A 89 -0.62 18.80 -4.31
N ALA A 90 0.55 18.19 -4.30
CA ALA A 90 1.82 18.91 -4.21
C ALA A 90 2.85 18.39 -5.20
N THR A 91 3.52 19.32 -5.87
CA THR A 91 4.63 19.07 -6.82
C THR A 91 5.89 19.82 -6.37
N PRO A 92 6.41 19.54 -5.16
CA PRO A 92 7.53 20.30 -4.58
C PRO A 92 8.78 20.19 -5.48
N PRO A 93 9.52 21.30 -5.67
CA PRO A 93 10.72 21.28 -6.49
C PRO A 93 11.79 20.39 -5.83
N CYS A 94 12.49 19.63 -6.67
CA CYS A 94 13.60 18.78 -6.27
C CYS A 94 14.76 19.03 -7.23
N GLN A 95 15.78 19.76 -6.77
CA GLN A 95 16.96 20.10 -7.56
C GLN A 95 18.16 19.29 -7.05
N GLY A 96 19.03 18.83 -7.97
CA GLY A 96 20.20 18.00 -7.65
C GLY A 96 20.00 16.48 -7.80
N MET A 97 18.80 16.01 -8.16
CA MET A 97 18.45 14.58 -8.22
C MET A 97 18.71 13.88 -9.57
N SER A 98 19.54 14.46 -10.45
CA SER A 98 19.97 13.74 -11.65
C SER A 98 21.01 12.68 -11.28
N VAL A 99 20.99 11.54 -11.97
CA VAL A 99 21.91 10.39 -11.80
C VAL A 99 23.40 10.78 -11.92
N ALA A 100 23.71 12.02 -12.30
CA ALA A 100 25.05 12.51 -12.63
C ALA A 100 25.80 13.30 -11.53
N ASN A 101 25.22 13.65 -10.37
CA ASN A 101 25.93 14.45 -9.35
C ASN A 101 26.05 13.73 -7.99
N HIS A 102 27.25 13.20 -7.71
CA HIS A 102 27.60 12.47 -6.49
C HIS A 102 28.07 13.34 -5.31
N LYS A 103 27.99 14.68 -5.40
CA LYS A 103 28.30 15.59 -4.28
C LYS A 103 27.10 16.49 -4.03
N LYS A 104 26.38 16.23 -2.93
CA LYS A 104 25.21 17.03 -2.53
C LYS A 104 25.70 18.27 -1.78
N ALA A 105 25.36 19.45 -2.29
CA ALA A 105 25.61 20.71 -1.61
C ALA A 105 24.51 20.99 -0.57
N GLU A 106 24.79 21.81 0.46
CA GLU A 106 23.84 22.11 1.55
C GLU A 106 22.52 22.74 1.04
N ASP A 107 22.59 23.52 -0.04
CA ASP A 107 21.43 24.17 -0.66
C ASP A 107 20.46 23.17 -1.33
N GLU A 108 20.96 22.02 -1.81
CA GLU A 108 20.13 20.95 -2.37
C GLU A 108 19.28 20.27 -1.29
N ILE A 109 19.84 20.06 -0.09
CA ILE A 109 19.11 19.47 1.04
C ILE A 109 17.98 20.39 1.48
N VAL A 110 18.23 21.70 1.58
CA VAL A 110 17.21 22.71 1.93
C VAL A 110 16.06 22.71 0.93
N ARG A 111 16.34 22.65 -0.38
CA ARG A 111 15.28 22.57 -1.41
C ARG A 111 14.48 21.28 -1.32
N ASN A 112 15.12 20.15 -1.08
CA ASN A 112 14.44 18.86 -0.91
C ASN A 112 13.53 18.85 0.34
N SER A 113 13.81 19.69 1.34
CA SER A 113 12.98 19.85 2.54
C SER A 113 11.65 20.57 2.29
N LEU A 114 11.41 21.18 1.12
CA LEU A 114 10.13 21.82 0.80
C LEU A 114 8.94 20.84 0.77
N VAL A 115 9.19 19.54 0.57
CA VAL A 115 8.15 18.51 0.72
C VAL A 115 7.61 18.44 2.14
N VAL A 116 8.43 18.73 3.16
CA VAL A 116 8.04 18.69 4.58
C VAL A 116 6.93 19.71 4.85
N GLU A 117 6.93 20.84 4.16
CA GLU A 117 5.86 21.84 4.25
C GLU A 117 4.52 21.28 3.75
N SER A 118 4.54 20.49 2.67
CA SER A 118 3.33 19.82 2.18
C SER A 118 2.86 18.73 3.14
N ILE A 119 3.79 17.94 3.69
CA ILE A 119 3.49 16.90 4.69
C ILE A 119 2.84 17.52 5.93
N HIS A 120 3.37 18.64 6.42
CA HIS A 120 2.82 19.36 7.56
C HIS A 120 1.39 19.87 7.30
N ILE A 121 1.15 20.47 6.13
CA ILE A 121 -0.19 20.91 5.74
C ILE A 121 -1.16 19.73 5.65
N VAL A 122 -0.76 18.60 5.04
CA VAL A 122 -1.59 17.37 5.01
C VAL A 122 -1.92 16.88 6.41
N LYS A 123 -0.93 16.86 7.32
CA LYS A 123 -1.10 16.42 8.71
C LYS A 123 -2.08 17.31 9.48
N GLN A 124 -2.07 18.61 9.21
CA GLN A 124 -2.95 19.58 9.87
C GLN A 124 -4.38 19.57 9.34
N ILE A 125 -4.55 19.66 8.02
CA ILE A 125 -5.90 19.81 7.41
C ILE A 125 -6.58 18.46 7.18
N LYS A 126 -5.81 17.38 7.20
CA LYS A 126 -6.23 15.98 7.03
C LYS A 126 -7.17 15.77 5.83
N PRO A 127 -6.79 16.06 4.57
CA PRO A 127 -7.68 15.87 3.42
C PRO A 127 -8.15 14.41 3.25
N ARG A 128 -9.20 14.15 2.44
CA ARG A 128 -9.60 12.76 2.15
C ARG A 128 -8.50 12.00 1.40
N PHE A 129 -7.86 12.70 0.47
CA PHE A 129 -6.77 12.19 -0.35
C PHE A 129 -5.61 13.19 -0.41
N PHE A 130 -4.39 12.69 -0.56
CA PHE A 130 -3.26 13.51 -0.99
C PHE A 130 -2.53 12.85 -2.16
N VAL A 131 -1.96 13.68 -3.02
CA VAL A 131 -1.18 13.26 -4.19
C VAL A 131 0.11 14.06 -4.21
N PHE A 132 1.24 13.39 -4.09
CA PHE A 132 2.56 13.98 -4.35
C PHE A 132 3.10 13.44 -5.67
N GLU A 133 3.58 14.33 -6.53
CA GLU A 133 4.29 13.98 -7.75
C GLU A 133 5.72 14.53 -7.69
N ASN A 134 6.68 13.69 -8.10
CA ASN A 134 8.07 14.11 -8.20
C ASN A 134 8.90 13.15 -9.08
N VAL A 135 10.21 13.40 -9.21
CA VAL A 135 11.15 12.54 -9.96
C VAL A 135 11.26 11.10 -9.40
N SER A 136 11.81 10.17 -10.18
CA SER A 136 11.89 8.73 -9.81
C SER A 136 12.66 8.43 -8.53
N ALA A 137 13.66 9.26 -8.18
CA ALA A 137 14.47 9.08 -6.98
C ALA A 137 13.81 9.62 -5.69
N PHE A 138 12.60 10.20 -5.77
CA PHE A 138 11.94 10.95 -4.70
C PHE A 138 11.92 10.26 -3.34
N MET A 139 11.43 9.01 -3.27
CA MET A 139 11.26 8.31 -1.99
C MET A 139 12.57 8.05 -1.24
N LYS A 140 13.71 8.01 -1.96
CA LYS A 140 15.04 7.70 -1.40
C LYS A 140 15.91 8.93 -1.16
N THR A 141 15.44 10.11 -1.57
CA THR A 141 16.21 11.34 -1.40
C THR A 141 16.16 11.84 0.03
N GLY A 142 17.30 12.30 0.53
CA GLY A 142 17.41 12.89 1.86
C GLY A 142 16.80 14.29 1.92
N CYS A 143 16.04 14.56 2.97
CA CYS A 143 15.55 15.87 3.36
C CYS A 143 15.80 16.11 4.86
N THR A 144 15.77 17.36 5.28
CA THR A 144 15.78 17.73 6.70
C THR A 144 14.38 17.53 7.27
N ALA A 145 14.21 16.56 8.16
CA ALA A 145 12.96 16.32 8.88
C ALA A 145 12.70 17.42 9.92
N LEU A 146 11.51 17.40 10.54
CA LEU A 146 11.09 18.40 11.53
C LEU A 146 11.99 18.46 12.77
N ASP A 147 12.63 17.35 13.12
CA ASP A 147 13.59 17.23 14.23
C ASP A 147 15.02 17.67 13.85
N GLY A 148 15.23 18.16 12.63
CA GLY A 148 16.53 18.58 12.10
C GLY A 148 17.40 17.43 11.56
N THR A 149 16.95 16.18 11.67
CA THR A 149 17.70 15.01 11.16
C THR A 149 17.55 14.86 9.65
N ILE A 150 18.56 14.27 9.01
CA ILE A 150 18.49 13.93 7.58
C ILE A 150 17.88 12.54 7.45
N LYS A 151 16.69 12.46 6.85
CA LYS A 151 15.96 11.22 6.58
C LYS A 151 15.56 11.14 5.11
N ALA A 152 15.29 9.94 4.60
CA ALA A 152 14.71 9.85 3.27
C ALA A 152 13.29 10.44 3.28
N ILE A 153 12.90 11.16 2.23
CA ILE A 153 11.56 11.76 2.11
C ILE A 153 10.47 10.71 2.29
N GLY A 154 10.68 9.50 1.76
CA GLY A 154 9.75 8.39 1.96
C GLY A 154 9.53 8.07 3.43
N ASP A 155 10.60 8.00 4.22
CA ASP A 155 10.53 7.72 5.65
C ASP A 155 9.75 8.82 6.37
N VAL A 156 10.02 10.09 6.07
CA VAL A 156 9.28 11.23 6.66
C VAL A 156 7.79 11.18 6.30
N ILE A 157 7.44 10.85 5.05
CA ILE A 157 6.03 10.69 4.63
C ILE A 157 5.34 9.61 5.47
N TYR A 158 5.97 8.44 5.64
CA TYR A 158 5.38 7.34 6.39
C TYR A 158 5.34 7.65 7.90
N GLU A 159 6.41 8.20 8.49
CA GLU A 159 6.46 8.60 9.91
C GLU A 159 5.37 9.61 10.26
N GLU A 160 5.17 10.62 9.41
CA GLU A 160 4.26 11.74 9.71
C GLU A 160 2.81 11.49 9.34
N LEU A 161 2.55 10.66 8.31
CA LEU A 161 1.21 10.52 7.72
C LEU A 161 0.63 9.10 7.78
N ALA A 162 1.43 8.04 8.02
CA ALA A 162 0.90 6.67 8.00
C ALA A 162 -0.03 6.36 9.19
N GLU A 163 -0.05 7.19 10.24
CA GLU A 163 -1.04 7.09 11.31
C GLU A 163 -2.45 7.37 10.80
N ASP A 164 -2.62 8.40 9.96
CA ASP A 164 -3.92 8.87 9.46
C ASP A 164 -4.26 8.34 8.05
N TYR A 165 -3.26 7.89 7.28
CA TYR A 165 -3.42 7.50 5.87
C TYR A 165 -2.90 6.10 5.55
N ILE A 166 -3.53 5.47 4.57
CA ILE A 166 -2.92 4.38 3.79
C ILE A 166 -2.18 5.02 2.64
N ILE A 167 -0.89 4.71 2.50
CA ILE A 167 0.00 5.36 1.53
C ILE A 167 0.58 4.30 0.59
N ALA A 168 0.49 4.56 -0.72
CA ALA A 168 1.19 3.81 -1.75
C ALA A 168 2.01 4.76 -2.62
N ASN A 169 3.14 4.28 -3.13
CA ASN A 169 3.98 5.00 -4.09
C ASN A 169 4.28 4.11 -5.29
N ARG A 170 4.32 4.68 -6.50
CA ARG A 170 4.75 3.98 -7.73
C ARG A 170 5.62 4.90 -8.59
N ILE A 171 6.64 4.30 -9.21
CA ILE A 171 7.41 4.93 -10.27
C ILE A 171 6.75 4.53 -11.60
N LEU A 172 6.25 5.51 -12.34
CA LEU A 172 5.55 5.33 -13.62
C LEU A 172 6.31 6.07 -14.71
N ASN A 173 6.39 5.49 -15.91
CA ASN A 173 6.65 6.29 -17.11
C ASN A 173 5.31 6.73 -17.69
N PHE A 174 5.00 8.02 -17.61
CA PHE A 174 3.69 8.57 -17.98
C PHE A 174 3.27 8.28 -19.42
N LYS A 175 4.20 7.98 -20.35
CA LYS A 175 3.85 7.57 -21.72
C LYS A 175 2.97 6.32 -21.77
N ASN A 176 3.09 5.45 -20.77
CA ASN A 176 2.29 4.23 -20.63
C ASN A 176 0.96 4.46 -19.88
N TYR A 177 0.63 5.72 -19.58
CA TYR A 177 -0.53 6.11 -18.77
C TYR A 177 -1.24 7.32 -19.38
N GLY A 178 -1.21 7.45 -20.71
CA GLY A 178 -1.93 8.47 -21.47
C GLY A 178 -1.23 9.82 -21.63
N SER A 179 0.01 9.99 -21.16
CA SER A 179 0.87 11.11 -21.61
C SER A 179 1.47 10.79 -22.99
N ASN A 180 1.72 11.81 -23.80
CA ASN A 180 2.38 11.65 -25.10
C ASN A 180 3.92 11.81 -25.01
N SER A 181 4.46 11.96 -23.79
CA SER A 181 5.89 12.12 -23.49
C SER A 181 6.40 11.04 -22.54
N SER A 182 7.57 10.49 -22.86
CA SER A 182 8.36 9.60 -22.01
C SER A 182 8.90 10.36 -20.81
N ARG A 183 8.21 10.25 -19.68
CA ARG A 183 8.51 10.98 -18.45
C ARG A 183 8.33 10.05 -17.24
N THR A 184 9.44 9.58 -16.69
CA THR A 184 9.44 8.73 -15.49
C THR A 184 9.32 9.58 -14.22
N ARG A 185 8.28 9.33 -13.42
CA ARG A 185 7.95 10.08 -12.20
C ARG A 185 7.44 9.15 -11.11
N THR A 186 7.65 9.55 -9.86
CA THR A 186 7.04 8.94 -8.69
C THR A 186 5.72 9.63 -8.41
N LEU A 187 4.64 8.87 -8.32
CA LEU A 187 3.39 9.31 -7.71
C LEU A 187 3.27 8.66 -6.33
N VAL A 188 2.95 9.46 -5.32
CA VAL A 188 2.59 9.01 -3.98
C VAL A 188 1.16 9.41 -3.71
N ILE A 189 0.30 8.44 -3.46
CA ILE A 189 -1.11 8.66 -3.18
C ILE A 189 -1.41 8.18 -1.75
N GLY A 190 -2.04 9.05 -0.98
CA GLY A 190 -2.57 8.73 0.34
C GLY A 190 -4.08 8.76 0.37
N VAL A 191 -4.68 7.76 1.01
CA VAL A 191 -6.12 7.66 1.28
C VAL A 191 -6.32 7.71 2.78
N SER A 192 -7.19 8.60 3.26
CA SER A 192 -7.52 8.68 4.69
C SER A 192 -8.02 7.33 5.21
N LYS A 193 -7.53 6.88 6.37
CA LYS A 193 -7.93 5.58 6.95
C LYS A 193 -9.43 5.47 7.23
N SER A 194 -10.16 6.58 7.34
CA SER A 194 -11.63 6.54 7.43
C SER A 194 -12.30 5.98 6.17
N LEU A 195 -11.60 5.96 5.03
CA LEU A 195 -12.08 5.44 3.74
C LEU A 195 -11.45 4.08 3.38
N SER A 196 -10.56 3.55 4.23
CA SER A 196 -9.75 2.35 3.96
C SER A 196 -10.53 1.08 3.67
N GLU A 197 -11.78 0.98 4.16
CA GLU A 197 -12.66 -0.14 3.89
C GLU A 197 -13.24 -0.12 2.46
N PHE A 198 -13.23 1.05 1.82
CA PHE A 198 -13.93 1.28 0.55
C PHE A 198 -12.99 1.50 -0.63
N VAL A 199 -11.81 2.10 -0.40
CA VAL A 199 -10.83 2.36 -1.45
C VAL A 199 -9.40 2.22 -0.95
N ALA A 200 -8.55 1.63 -1.79
CA ALA A 200 -7.11 1.58 -1.61
C ALA A 200 -6.42 2.61 -2.53
N PRO A 201 -5.27 3.18 -2.13
CA PRO A 201 -4.56 4.16 -2.95
C PRO A 201 -4.23 3.66 -4.36
N ILE A 202 -3.95 2.36 -4.52
CA ILE A 202 -3.59 1.76 -5.81
C ILE A 202 -4.70 1.89 -6.87
N GLU A 203 -5.95 1.96 -6.44
CA GLU A 203 -7.11 2.10 -7.33
C GLU A 203 -7.22 3.51 -7.92
N LEU A 204 -6.56 4.50 -7.31
CA LEU A 204 -6.61 5.91 -7.71
C LEU A 204 -5.54 6.29 -8.74
N TYR A 205 -4.59 5.39 -9.02
CA TYR A 205 -3.54 5.64 -10.02
C TYR A 205 -4.12 5.72 -11.45
N PRO A 206 -3.46 6.47 -12.35
CA PRO A 206 -3.78 6.44 -13.78
C PRO A 206 -3.78 5.01 -14.33
N SER A 207 -4.64 4.75 -15.31
CA SER A 207 -4.71 3.42 -15.93
C SER A 207 -3.66 3.26 -17.01
N CYS A 208 -3.11 2.05 -17.13
CA CYS A 208 -2.15 1.75 -18.18
C CYS A 208 -2.84 1.84 -19.55
N GLN A 209 -2.14 2.44 -20.52
CA GLN A 209 -2.59 2.67 -21.89
C GLN A 209 -1.41 2.44 -22.84
N ASN A 210 -1.71 2.10 -24.09
CA ASN A 210 -0.68 2.01 -25.13
C ASN A 210 -0.02 3.37 -25.35
N GLU A 211 1.30 3.38 -25.51
CA GLU A 211 2.02 4.60 -25.84
C GLU A 211 1.68 5.06 -27.26
N LYS A 212 1.65 6.37 -27.47
CA LYS A 212 1.49 6.98 -28.81
C LYS A 212 2.85 7.38 -29.36
N THR A 213 3.04 7.15 -30.64
CA THR A 213 4.19 7.64 -31.41
C THR A 213 4.10 9.16 -31.59
N LEU A 214 5.25 9.82 -31.77
CA LEU A 214 5.30 11.26 -32.06
C LEU A 214 4.48 11.60 -33.30
N LYS A 215 4.46 10.71 -34.30
CA LYS A 215 3.70 10.86 -35.54
C LYS A 215 2.19 10.90 -35.30
N GLU A 216 1.67 10.04 -34.43
CA GLU A 216 0.24 10.06 -34.06
C GLU A 216 -0.14 11.35 -33.30
N VAL A 217 0.81 11.98 -32.62
CA VAL A 217 0.56 13.15 -31.75
C VAL A 217 0.62 14.45 -32.54
N ILE A 218 1.63 14.64 -33.40
CA ILE A 218 1.86 15.91 -34.10
C ILE A 218 2.04 15.77 -35.62
N GLY A 219 2.04 14.55 -36.18
CA GLY A 219 2.41 14.31 -37.59
C GLY A 219 1.41 14.87 -38.63
N ASN A 220 0.20 15.24 -38.20
CA ASN A 220 -0.81 15.87 -39.06
C ASN A 220 -0.85 17.41 -38.91
N MET A 221 0.07 17.99 -38.15
CA MET A 221 0.14 19.45 -38.00
C MET A 221 0.72 20.11 -39.26
N PRO A 222 0.33 21.35 -39.59
CA PRO A 222 0.94 22.11 -40.68
C PRO A 222 2.46 22.20 -40.51
N ALA A 223 3.21 22.14 -41.61
CA ALA A 223 4.63 22.43 -41.56
C ALA A 223 4.83 23.95 -41.35
N LEU A 224 5.90 24.32 -40.66
CA LEU A 224 6.28 25.72 -40.46
C LEU A 224 7.55 26.06 -41.23
N GLU A 225 7.48 27.12 -42.01
CA GLU A 225 8.64 27.77 -42.61
C GLU A 225 9.48 28.49 -41.55
N TRP A 226 10.70 28.86 -41.93
CA TRP A 226 11.64 29.48 -40.98
C TRP A 226 11.16 30.83 -40.44
N GLY A 227 10.74 30.83 -39.17
CA GLY A 227 10.21 32.00 -38.47
C GLY A 227 8.71 32.23 -38.67
N GLU A 228 8.00 31.26 -39.26
CA GLU A 228 6.57 31.30 -39.42
C GLU A 228 5.83 31.17 -38.07
N ILE A 229 4.71 31.89 -37.99
CA ILE A 229 3.70 31.73 -36.95
C ILE A 229 2.45 31.29 -37.72
N CYS A 230 1.93 30.10 -37.42
CA CYS A 230 0.76 29.56 -38.10
C CYS A 230 -0.42 30.56 -38.07
N GLU A 231 -1.11 30.72 -39.19
CA GLU A 231 -2.23 31.66 -39.32
C GLU A 231 -3.40 31.28 -38.41
N GLU A 232 -3.69 29.98 -38.32
CA GLU A 232 -4.83 29.41 -37.58
C GLU A 232 -4.49 29.03 -36.13
N ASP A 233 -3.21 29.05 -35.73
CA ASP A 233 -2.80 28.73 -34.36
C ASP A 233 -1.56 29.52 -33.93
N PHE A 234 -1.78 30.60 -33.19
CA PHE A 234 -0.74 31.44 -32.60
C PHE A 234 0.33 30.67 -31.81
N TYR A 235 -0.05 29.57 -31.15
CA TYR A 235 0.90 28.76 -30.38
C TYR A 235 1.67 27.78 -31.25
N HIS A 236 1.27 27.54 -32.50
CA HIS A 236 2.08 26.82 -33.47
C HIS A 236 3.13 27.75 -34.08
N ALA A 237 4.08 28.11 -33.22
CA ALA A 237 5.24 28.95 -33.50
C ALA A 237 6.44 28.47 -32.69
N PHE A 238 7.65 28.77 -33.16
CA PHE A 238 8.90 28.34 -32.54
C PHE A 238 9.92 29.47 -32.43
N ARG A 239 10.91 29.26 -31.56
CA ARG A 239 11.99 30.23 -31.36
C ARG A 239 12.87 30.31 -32.60
N ILE A 240 13.04 31.52 -33.13
CA ILE A 240 13.97 31.79 -34.22
C ILE A 240 15.41 31.81 -33.70
N TYR A 241 16.33 31.20 -34.45
CA TYR A 241 17.77 31.24 -34.20
C TYR A 241 18.47 32.04 -35.31
N PRO A 242 19.76 32.38 -35.18
CA PRO A 242 20.55 32.89 -36.31
C PRO A 242 20.48 31.91 -37.50
N LYS A 243 20.29 32.43 -38.72
CA LYS A 243 20.05 31.61 -39.93
C LYS A 243 21.22 30.67 -40.24
N GLU A 244 22.43 31.09 -39.90
CA GLU A 244 23.66 30.32 -39.99
C GLU A 244 23.65 29.04 -39.15
N MET A 245 22.81 28.94 -38.11
CA MET A 245 22.66 27.70 -37.32
C MET A 245 21.82 26.63 -38.02
N ARG A 246 21.07 26.98 -39.09
CA ARG A 246 20.20 26.02 -39.78
C ARG A 246 20.98 24.86 -40.39
N CYS A 247 22.16 25.15 -40.94
CA CYS A 247 22.99 24.12 -41.58
C CYS A 247 23.41 23.00 -40.62
N TRP A 248 23.36 23.24 -39.30
CA TRP A 248 23.69 22.22 -38.30
C TRP A 248 22.68 21.09 -38.25
N VAL A 249 21.40 21.38 -38.56
CA VAL A 249 20.31 20.40 -38.46
C VAL A 249 19.66 20.07 -39.79
N HIS A 250 19.81 20.93 -40.81
CA HIS A 250 19.12 20.82 -42.11
C HIS A 250 19.27 19.44 -42.75
N ASP A 251 20.51 18.95 -42.88
CA ASP A 251 20.84 17.71 -43.57
C ASP A 251 20.71 16.45 -42.69
N LEU A 252 20.34 16.61 -41.41
CA LEU A 252 20.19 15.48 -40.50
C LEU A 252 18.93 14.68 -40.84
N LYS A 253 19.04 13.36 -40.77
CA LYS A 253 17.90 12.44 -40.74
C LYS A 253 17.43 12.22 -39.31
N GLU A 254 16.26 11.59 -39.15
CA GLU A 254 15.75 11.15 -37.84
C GLU A 254 16.83 10.40 -37.05
N GLY A 255 17.00 10.75 -35.77
CA GLY A 255 17.98 10.14 -34.87
C GLY A 255 19.43 10.57 -35.08
N GLN A 256 19.77 11.33 -36.14
CA GLN A 256 21.13 11.81 -36.36
C GLN A 256 21.43 13.06 -35.53
N SER A 257 22.67 13.16 -35.03
CA SER A 257 23.18 14.32 -34.30
C SER A 257 24.04 15.20 -35.19
N ALA A 258 23.93 16.52 -35.01
CA ALA A 258 24.80 17.50 -35.66
C ALA A 258 26.29 17.31 -35.32
N PHE A 259 26.61 16.68 -34.19
CA PHE A 259 28.00 16.41 -33.79
C PHE A 259 28.69 15.36 -34.67
N ASP A 260 27.91 14.45 -35.27
CA ASP A 260 28.42 13.35 -36.10
C ASP A 260 28.62 13.77 -37.56
N ASN A 261 28.38 15.04 -37.90
CA ASN A 261 28.53 15.55 -39.26
C ASN A 261 30.00 15.46 -39.72
N GLN A 262 30.23 14.98 -40.94
CA GLN A 262 31.58 14.90 -41.51
C GLN A 262 32.15 16.28 -41.85
N ASP A 263 31.28 17.23 -42.21
CA ASP A 263 31.65 18.62 -42.44
C ASP A 263 31.73 19.36 -41.10
N GLU A 264 32.94 19.79 -40.73
CA GLU A 264 33.20 20.52 -39.48
C GLU A 264 32.44 21.86 -39.42
N LEU A 265 32.19 22.52 -40.55
CA LEU A 265 31.43 23.77 -40.59
C LEU A 265 29.95 23.57 -40.28
N LYS A 266 29.44 22.34 -40.45
CA LYS A 266 28.06 21.95 -40.10
C LYS A 266 27.94 21.39 -38.68
N ARG A 267 29.03 21.29 -37.92
CA ARG A 267 28.95 20.95 -36.49
C ARG A 267 28.57 22.18 -35.66
N PRO A 268 27.85 22.03 -34.55
CA PRO A 268 27.50 23.16 -33.68
C PRO A 268 28.75 23.85 -33.12
N HIS A 269 28.93 25.14 -33.42
CA HIS A 269 30.11 25.89 -33.04
C HIS A 269 29.78 27.34 -32.62
N LYS A 270 30.78 28.03 -32.08
CA LYS A 270 30.75 29.47 -31.81
C LYS A 270 31.95 30.13 -32.49
N ILE A 271 31.78 31.36 -32.93
CA ILE A 271 32.89 32.19 -33.41
C ILE A 271 33.31 33.09 -32.27
N VAL A 272 34.54 32.94 -31.79
CA VAL A 272 35.16 33.78 -30.75
C VAL A 272 36.44 34.36 -31.35
N ASP A 273 36.52 35.68 -31.46
CA ASP A 273 37.66 36.40 -32.05
C ASP A 273 38.09 35.86 -33.44
N GLY A 274 37.09 35.59 -34.29
CA GLY A 274 37.31 35.05 -35.65
C GLY A 274 37.68 33.56 -35.71
N THR A 275 37.80 32.88 -34.57
CA THR A 275 38.14 31.44 -34.49
C THR A 275 36.90 30.59 -34.20
N ILE A 276 36.79 29.45 -34.89
CA ILE A 276 35.72 28.47 -34.67
C ILE A 276 36.03 27.65 -33.41
N VAL A 277 35.16 27.75 -32.41
CA VAL A 277 35.19 26.95 -31.18
C VAL A 277 34.02 25.97 -31.19
N MET A 278 34.33 24.69 -31.31
CA MET A 278 33.32 23.62 -31.32
C MET A 278 32.59 23.52 -29.98
N ASN A 279 31.26 23.34 -30.03
CA ASN A 279 30.51 23.05 -28.82
C ASN A 279 30.83 21.63 -28.34
N GLN A 280 30.76 21.40 -27.02
CA GLN A 280 31.00 20.07 -26.45
C GLN A 280 29.69 19.29 -26.30
N GLN A 281 29.70 18.04 -26.79
CA GLN A 281 28.65 17.06 -26.55
C GLN A 281 28.79 16.46 -25.14
N LYS A 282 28.38 17.22 -24.12
CA LYS A 282 28.37 16.72 -22.73
C LYS A 282 27.22 15.74 -22.44
N ASN A 283 26.16 15.77 -23.26
CA ASN A 283 24.98 14.90 -23.16
C ASN A 283 24.64 14.34 -24.55
N GLY A 284 24.22 13.07 -24.64
CA GLY A 284 24.06 12.33 -25.90
C GLY A 284 23.16 12.98 -26.95
N ASP A 285 22.01 13.55 -26.54
CA ASP A 285 20.91 13.86 -27.48
C ASP A 285 20.80 15.34 -27.88
N LYS A 286 21.88 16.11 -27.75
CA LYS A 286 21.89 17.53 -28.16
C LYS A 286 21.91 17.63 -29.69
N TYR A 287 21.23 18.62 -30.25
CA TYR A 287 21.17 18.84 -31.71
C TYR A 287 20.81 17.56 -32.50
N THR A 288 19.95 16.72 -31.95
CA THR A 288 19.57 15.42 -32.52
C THR A 288 18.11 15.45 -32.94
N ARG A 289 17.81 15.10 -34.20
CA ARG A 289 16.43 15.03 -34.70
C ARG A 289 15.67 13.90 -34.02
N GLN A 290 14.44 14.19 -33.59
CA GLN A 290 13.58 13.17 -32.98
C GLN A 290 13.05 12.19 -34.02
N ASN A 291 12.61 11.01 -33.55
CA ASN A 291 12.09 9.94 -34.42
C ASN A 291 10.56 9.96 -34.41
N TRP A 292 9.94 9.84 -35.58
CA TRP A 292 8.48 9.81 -35.73
C TRP A 292 7.84 8.59 -35.08
N ASP A 293 8.46 7.42 -35.24
CA ASP A 293 7.92 6.11 -34.82
C ASP A 293 8.21 5.78 -33.35
N LYS A 294 8.61 6.77 -32.54
CA LYS A 294 8.83 6.62 -31.09
C LYS A 294 7.97 7.60 -30.31
N ALA A 295 7.63 7.26 -29.07
CA ALA A 295 7.01 8.22 -28.16
C ALA A 295 7.90 9.47 -27.97
N ALA A 296 7.28 10.63 -27.79
CA ALA A 296 8.04 11.86 -27.62
C ALA A 296 8.95 11.76 -26.38
N PRO A 297 10.17 12.29 -26.43
CA PRO A 297 11.10 12.29 -25.29
C PRO A 297 10.58 13.17 -24.14
N CYS A 298 11.26 13.11 -22.99
CA CYS A 298 10.96 13.98 -21.85
C CYS A 298 11.16 15.46 -22.22
N ILE A 299 10.13 16.29 -22.01
CA ILE A 299 10.25 17.74 -22.22
C ILE A 299 10.95 18.40 -21.02
N HIS A 300 12.00 19.17 -21.32
CA HIS A 300 12.79 19.93 -20.34
C HIS A 300 12.44 21.42 -20.35
N THR A 301 12.91 22.18 -19.36
CA THR A 301 12.60 23.62 -19.19
C THR A 301 13.24 24.52 -20.25
N ARG A 302 14.36 24.08 -20.85
CA ARG A 302 15.04 24.76 -21.97
C ARG A 302 14.72 24.11 -23.31
N ASN A 303 13.45 23.77 -23.53
CA ASN A 303 12.98 23.24 -24.82
C ASN A 303 13.03 24.28 -25.97
N ASP A 304 13.38 25.53 -25.64
CA ASP A 304 13.61 26.66 -26.56
C ASP A 304 15.03 26.72 -27.12
N GLN A 305 15.84 25.67 -26.96
CA GLN A 305 17.24 25.65 -27.41
C GLN A 305 17.54 24.39 -28.22
N LEU A 306 18.12 24.56 -29.42
CA LEU A 306 18.68 23.46 -30.21
C LEU A 306 19.76 22.67 -29.44
N ALA A 307 20.51 23.38 -28.58
CA ALA A 307 21.57 22.82 -27.74
C ALA A 307 21.07 22.02 -26.52
N SER A 308 19.76 22.04 -26.27
CA SER A 308 19.13 21.26 -25.22
C SER A 308 18.83 19.84 -25.72
N GLN A 309 18.57 18.93 -24.80
CA GLN A 309 18.25 17.55 -25.14
C GLN A 309 16.89 17.49 -25.80
N ASN A 310 16.76 16.69 -26.85
CA ASN A 310 15.46 16.21 -27.32
C ASN A 310 14.50 17.29 -27.81
N THR A 311 15.02 18.36 -28.42
CA THR A 311 14.22 19.53 -28.83
C THR A 311 13.97 19.65 -30.32
N VAL A 312 14.79 19.01 -31.17
CA VAL A 312 14.80 19.22 -32.64
C VAL A 312 13.69 18.40 -33.31
N HIS A 313 12.89 19.07 -34.14
CA HIS A 313 11.79 18.45 -34.87
C HIS A 313 12.29 17.34 -35.83
N PRO A 314 11.52 16.26 -36.09
CA PRO A 314 11.98 15.14 -36.91
C PRO A 314 12.36 15.50 -38.36
N VAL A 315 11.78 16.56 -38.93
CA VAL A 315 11.99 16.94 -40.35
C VAL A 315 12.34 18.42 -40.49
N GLU A 316 11.51 19.31 -39.96
CA GLU A 316 11.72 20.75 -40.05
C GLU A 316 12.93 21.26 -39.24
N ASP A 317 13.59 22.33 -39.71
CA ASP A 317 14.86 22.84 -39.15
C ASP A 317 14.70 23.62 -37.85
N ARG A 318 13.83 23.18 -36.95
CA ARG A 318 13.42 23.95 -35.78
C ARG A 318 13.34 23.09 -34.53
N VAL A 319 13.16 23.75 -33.41
CA VAL A 319 12.66 23.07 -32.22
C VAL A 319 11.14 22.88 -32.32
N PHE A 320 10.59 22.02 -31.46
CA PHE A 320 9.14 21.92 -31.31
C PHE A 320 8.50 23.29 -31.01
N SER A 321 7.41 23.58 -31.69
CA SER A 321 6.53 24.72 -31.44
C SER A 321 5.85 24.62 -30.08
N ILE A 322 5.28 25.73 -29.58
CA ILE A 322 4.55 25.72 -28.31
C ILE A 322 3.34 24.75 -28.37
N ARG A 323 2.59 24.74 -29.48
CA ARG A 323 1.44 23.83 -29.66
C ARG A 323 1.84 22.36 -29.67
N GLU A 324 2.90 21.99 -30.38
CA GLU A 324 3.39 20.61 -30.38
C GLU A 324 3.76 20.17 -28.95
N LEU A 325 4.43 21.04 -28.20
CA LEU A 325 4.75 20.78 -26.79
C LEU A 325 3.51 20.65 -25.91
N MET A 326 2.47 21.47 -26.15
CA MET A 326 1.18 21.34 -25.47
C MET A 326 0.56 19.96 -25.75
N LYS A 327 0.50 19.51 -27.02
CA LYS A 327 -0.02 18.19 -27.39
C LYS A 327 0.81 17.05 -26.81
N ILE A 328 2.14 17.18 -26.81
CA ILE A 328 3.07 16.21 -26.18
C ILE A 328 2.86 16.12 -24.65
N MET A 329 2.57 17.25 -23.99
CA MET A 329 2.30 17.31 -22.55
C MET A 329 0.81 17.17 -22.21
N THR A 330 -0.02 16.78 -23.19
CA THR A 330 -1.48 16.60 -23.05
C THR A 330 -2.21 17.81 -22.49
N ILE A 331 -1.70 19.02 -22.77
CA ILE A 331 -2.31 20.28 -22.36
C ILE A 331 -3.48 20.56 -23.31
N PRO A 332 -4.69 20.76 -22.78
CA PRO A 332 -5.88 21.08 -23.59
C PRO A 332 -5.69 22.32 -24.46
N ASP A 333 -6.32 22.33 -25.64
CA ASP A 333 -6.15 23.41 -26.61
C ASP A 333 -6.76 24.75 -26.12
N ASP A 334 -7.72 24.70 -25.19
CA ASP A 334 -8.38 25.82 -24.53
C ASP A 334 -7.62 26.38 -23.31
N PHE A 335 -6.49 25.77 -22.93
CA PHE A 335 -5.65 26.29 -21.86
C PHE A 335 -5.02 27.64 -22.25
N LYS A 336 -5.30 28.68 -21.47
CA LYS A 336 -4.87 30.05 -21.77
C LYS A 336 -3.52 30.37 -21.15
N TRP A 337 -2.52 30.74 -21.96
CA TRP A 337 -1.23 31.23 -21.46
C TRP A 337 -1.21 32.75 -21.21
N VAL A 338 -2.11 33.49 -21.86
CA VAL A 338 -2.28 34.94 -21.73
C VAL A 338 -3.77 35.27 -21.56
N ASN A 339 -4.09 36.51 -21.20
CA ASN A 339 -5.47 36.96 -21.01
C ASN A 339 -6.21 37.27 -22.34
N GLN A 340 -6.02 36.42 -23.35
CA GLN A 340 -6.64 36.53 -24.67
C GLN A 340 -7.05 35.13 -25.12
N SER A 341 -8.14 35.03 -25.88
CA SER A 341 -8.54 33.77 -26.53
C SER A 341 -7.62 33.44 -27.71
N LEU A 342 -7.68 32.21 -28.20
CA LEU A 342 -6.91 31.82 -29.38
C LEU A 342 -7.35 32.61 -30.62
N GLU A 343 -8.65 32.89 -30.75
CA GLU A 343 -9.20 33.69 -31.83
C GLU A 343 -8.66 35.13 -31.80
N GLU A 344 -8.63 35.74 -30.61
CA GLU A 344 -8.06 37.09 -30.43
C GLU A 344 -6.56 37.12 -30.77
N LEU A 345 -5.82 36.07 -30.38
CA LEU A 345 -4.40 35.93 -30.68
C LEU A 345 -4.14 35.74 -32.18
N ASN A 346 -4.97 34.95 -32.85
CA ASN A 346 -4.88 34.70 -34.29
C ASN A 346 -5.22 35.95 -35.10
N ALA A 347 -6.11 36.82 -34.60
CA ALA A 347 -6.51 38.08 -35.23
C ALA A 347 -5.48 39.22 -35.09
N LEU A 348 -4.44 39.06 -34.25
CA LEU A 348 -3.37 40.04 -34.12
C LEU A 348 -2.60 40.22 -35.44
N SER A 349 -2.06 41.42 -35.68
CA SER A 349 -1.13 41.63 -36.79
C SER A 349 0.15 40.82 -36.59
N SER A 350 0.86 40.49 -37.68
CA SER A 350 2.11 39.71 -37.60
C SER A 350 3.15 40.33 -36.66
N GLU A 351 3.24 41.66 -36.63
CA GLU A 351 4.13 42.38 -35.72
C GLU A 351 3.73 42.21 -34.25
N GLN A 352 2.43 42.34 -33.95
CA GLN A 352 1.89 42.14 -32.60
C GLN A 352 2.10 40.69 -32.13
N LYS A 353 1.89 39.71 -33.02
CA LYS A 353 2.14 38.29 -32.72
C LYS A 353 3.61 38.06 -32.32
N GLN A 354 4.55 38.59 -33.10
CA GLN A 354 5.99 38.47 -32.82
C GLN A 354 6.40 39.14 -31.51
N GLN A 355 5.91 40.35 -31.24
CA GLN A 355 6.20 41.06 -30.00
C GLN A 355 5.69 40.28 -28.77
N LEU A 356 4.49 39.71 -28.86
CA LEU A 356 3.90 38.91 -27.79
C LEU A 356 4.66 37.60 -27.56
N LEU A 357 4.99 36.86 -28.63
CA LEU A 357 5.80 35.63 -28.52
C LEU A 357 7.17 35.92 -27.90
N LYS A 358 7.87 36.97 -28.36
CA LYS A 358 9.16 37.38 -27.79
C LYS A 358 9.08 37.62 -26.27
N LYS A 359 7.94 38.12 -25.79
CA LYS A 359 7.69 38.40 -24.37
C LYS A 359 7.31 37.15 -23.56
N GLU A 360 6.51 36.24 -24.13
CA GLU A 360 5.88 35.15 -23.37
C GLU A 360 6.45 33.75 -23.65
N GLU A 361 7.04 33.51 -24.83
CA GLU A 361 7.48 32.18 -25.29
C GLU A 361 8.33 31.45 -24.25
N ILE A 362 9.41 32.07 -23.76
CA ILE A 362 10.34 31.42 -22.82
C ILE A 362 9.61 31.04 -21.53
N LYS A 363 8.67 31.86 -21.06
CA LYS A 363 7.93 31.63 -19.81
C LYS A 363 6.95 30.47 -19.96
N ILE A 364 6.28 30.38 -21.12
CA ILE A 364 5.39 29.28 -21.49
C ILE A 364 6.20 27.99 -21.53
N ARG A 365 7.28 27.97 -22.30
CA ARG A 365 8.16 26.80 -22.47
C ARG A 365 8.74 26.28 -21.15
N GLN A 366 9.20 27.18 -20.27
CA GLN A 366 9.66 26.81 -18.94
C GLN A 366 8.56 26.15 -18.11
N SER A 367 7.35 26.70 -18.14
CA SER A 367 6.20 26.16 -17.41
C SER A 367 5.79 24.78 -17.93
N ILE A 368 5.81 24.57 -19.24
CA ILE A 368 5.55 23.25 -19.86
C ILE A 368 6.59 22.22 -19.41
N GLY A 369 7.88 22.55 -19.41
CA GLY A 369 8.94 21.59 -19.03
C GLY A 369 8.89 21.15 -17.56
N GLU A 370 8.46 22.05 -16.66
CA GLU A 370 8.30 21.74 -15.23
C GLU A 370 7.00 20.99 -14.93
N ALA A 371 5.95 21.22 -15.71
CA ALA A 371 4.63 20.70 -15.44
C ALA A 371 4.55 19.16 -15.44
N VAL A 372 3.54 18.67 -14.70
CA VAL A 372 2.99 17.32 -14.87
C VAL A 372 2.06 17.35 -16.09
N PRO A 373 2.11 16.36 -16.99
CA PRO A 373 1.14 16.26 -18.08
C PRO A 373 -0.29 16.26 -17.55
N THR A 374 -1.16 17.11 -18.11
CA THR A 374 -2.51 17.37 -17.59
C THR A 374 -3.35 16.10 -17.48
N HIS A 375 -3.25 15.21 -18.47
CA HIS A 375 -4.05 13.98 -18.52
C HIS A 375 -3.74 13.00 -17.36
N ILE A 376 -2.55 13.08 -16.75
CA ILE A 376 -2.19 12.23 -15.61
C ILE A 376 -3.01 12.61 -14.37
N PHE A 377 -3.07 13.89 -14.05
CA PHE A 377 -3.88 14.38 -12.93
C PHE A 377 -5.37 14.36 -13.24
N TYR A 378 -5.77 14.51 -14.51
CA TYR A 378 -7.15 14.27 -14.94
C TYR A 378 -7.62 12.85 -14.58
N GLN A 379 -6.86 11.81 -14.95
CA GLN A 379 -7.23 10.43 -14.62
C GLN A 379 -7.33 10.19 -13.10
N VAL A 380 -6.37 10.70 -12.31
CA VAL A 380 -6.43 10.60 -10.85
C VAL A 380 -7.68 11.30 -10.30
N ALA A 381 -8.02 12.48 -10.82
CA ALA A 381 -9.21 13.22 -10.43
C ALA A 381 -10.50 12.46 -10.80
N CYS A 382 -10.59 11.89 -12.00
CA CYS A 382 -11.70 11.03 -12.41
C CYS A 382 -11.86 9.81 -11.50
N ASN A 383 -10.76 9.12 -11.17
CA ASN A 383 -10.81 7.95 -10.28
C ASN A 383 -11.33 8.33 -8.88
N ILE A 384 -10.85 9.45 -8.33
CA ILE A 384 -11.34 9.97 -7.04
C ILE A 384 -12.82 10.35 -7.14
N LYS A 385 -13.22 11.06 -8.20
CA LYS A 385 -14.60 11.49 -8.42
C LYS A 385 -15.56 10.31 -8.51
N ASN A 386 -15.22 9.32 -9.35
CA ASN A 386 -16.00 8.10 -9.51
C ASN A 386 -16.18 7.36 -8.18
N PHE A 387 -15.15 7.33 -7.33
CA PHE A 387 -15.25 6.77 -5.98
C PHE A 387 -16.16 7.60 -5.05
N MET A 388 -16.04 8.93 -5.09
CA MET A 388 -16.81 9.83 -4.22
C MET A 388 -18.30 9.91 -4.60
N GLU A 389 -18.65 9.64 -5.86
CA GLU A 389 -20.03 9.57 -6.35
C GLU A 389 -20.74 8.26 -5.94
N GLN A 390 -19.98 7.24 -5.53
CA GLN A 390 -20.53 5.98 -5.06
C GLN A 390 -21.06 6.10 -3.63
N MET A 391 -22.09 5.31 -3.34
CA MET A 391 -22.62 5.15 -1.99
C MET A 391 -21.82 4.07 -1.23
N HIS A 392 -21.38 4.42 -0.02
CA HIS A 392 -20.58 3.55 0.85
C HIS A 392 -21.37 3.22 2.12
N TYR A 393 -21.74 1.96 2.30
CA TYR A 393 -22.58 1.56 3.43
C TYR A 393 -21.76 1.10 4.64
N THR A 394 -22.23 1.49 5.81
CA THR A 394 -21.80 0.93 7.10
C THR A 394 -22.30 -0.51 7.26
N ASN A 395 -21.74 -1.26 8.21
CA ASN A 395 -22.14 -2.65 8.47
C ASN A 395 -23.64 -2.76 8.79
N ASN A 396 -24.18 -1.82 9.57
CA ASN A 396 -25.60 -1.81 9.92
C ASN A 396 -26.48 -1.59 8.69
N GLN A 397 -26.09 -0.69 7.79
CA GLN A 397 -26.80 -0.46 6.52
C GLN A 397 -26.71 -1.69 5.62
N ILE A 398 -25.55 -2.38 5.58
CA ILE A 398 -25.39 -3.62 4.83
C ILE A 398 -26.32 -4.72 5.36
N LEU A 399 -26.33 -4.98 6.66
CA LEU A 399 -27.20 -5.99 7.29
C LEU A 399 -28.67 -5.68 7.02
N LYS A 400 -29.08 -4.43 7.22
CA LYS A 400 -30.44 -3.97 6.90
C LYS A 400 -30.79 -4.19 5.42
N THR A 401 -29.86 -3.89 4.50
CA THR A 401 -30.06 -4.10 3.06
C THR A 401 -30.23 -5.59 2.72
N ILE A 402 -29.46 -6.47 3.37
CA ILE A 402 -29.57 -7.93 3.21
C ILE A 402 -30.95 -8.42 3.64
N ASP A 403 -31.43 -7.97 4.79
CA ASP A 403 -32.72 -8.38 5.35
C ASP A 403 -33.89 -7.86 4.50
N GLU A 404 -33.91 -6.56 4.19
CA GLU A 404 -34.99 -5.91 3.44
C GLU A 404 -35.15 -6.47 2.03
N ASN A 405 -34.03 -6.79 1.36
CA ASN A 405 -34.05 -7.33 0.00
C ASN A 405 -34.00 -8.86 -0.05
N LYS A 406 -33.98 -9.54 1.11
CA LYS A 406 -33.89 -11.00 1.25
C LYS A 406 -32.69 -11.58 0.48
N LEU A 407 -31.51 -10.96 0.63
CA LEU A 407 -30.30 -11.26 -0.15
C LEU A 407 -29.57 -12.55 0.29
N ILE A 408 -30.04 -13.23 1.34
CA ILE A 408 -29.56 -14.59 1.67
C ILE A 408 -29.82 -15.54 0.49
N ASP A 409 -30.86 -15.31 -0.31
CA ASP A 409 -31.10 -16.02 -1.57
C ASP A 409 -30.08 -15.59 -2.64
N ALA A 410 -29.31 -16.55 -3.15
CA ALA A 410 -28.21 -16.31 -4.09
C ALA A 410 -28.68 -15.67 -5.42
N LYS A 411 -29.88 -16.02 -5.92
CA LYS A 411 -30.40 -15.44 -7.17
C LYS A 411 -30.78 -13.98 -6.97
N LYS A 412 -31.43 -13.66 -5.85
CA LYS A 412 -31.76 -12.27 -5.48
C LYS A 412 -30.52 -11.43 -5.27
N LEU A 413 -29.50 -11.98 -4.60
CA LEU A 413 -28.21 -11.32 -4.41
C LEU A 413 -27.53 -10.98 -5.74
N ALA A 414 -27.41 -11.96 -6.65
CA ALA A 414 -26.82 -11.73 -7.96
C ALA A 414 -27.59 -10.66 -8.76
N GLN A 415 -28.92 -10.68 -8.69
CA GLN A 415 -29.76 -9.69 -9.35
C GLN A 415 -29.64 -8.29 -8.73
N PHE A 416 -29.53 -8.20 -7.39
CA PHE A 416 -29.30 -6.95 -6.67
C PHE A 416 -27.96 -6.31 -7.07
N ILE A 417 -26.89 -7.11 -7.07
CA ILE A 417 -25.54 -6.66 -7.48
C ILE A 417 -25.56 -6.17 -8.93
N LYS A 418 -26.21 -6.91 -9.83
CA LYS A 418 -26.30 -6.54 -11.25
C LYS A 418 -27.08 -5.25 -11.48
N ARG A 419 -28.15 -5.00 -10.70
CA ARG A 419 -28.97 -3.79 -10.82
C ARG A 419 -28.32 -2.57 -10.16
N ASN A 420 -27.52 -2.78 -9.12
CA ASN A 420 -26.87 -1.75 -8.30
C ASN A 420 -27.75 -0.49 -8.05
N PRO A 421 -28.93 -0.65 -7.41
CA PRO A 421 -29.98 0.39 -7.40
C PRO A 421 -29.59 1.70 -6.72
N HIS A 422 -28.53 1.72 -5.91
CA HIS A 422 -28.09 2.89 -5.15
C HIS A 422 -26.70 3.39 -5.56
N ASN A 423 -26.18 2.95 -6.72
CA ASN A 423 -24.80 3.23 -7.13
C ASN A 423 -23.79 2.89 -6.01
N LEU A 424 -23.96 1.70 -5.41
CA LEU A 424 -23.09 1.22 -4.34
C LEU A 424 -21.70 0.97 -4.90
N GLY A 425 -20.69 1.37 -4.15
CA GLY A 425 -19.30 1.07 -4.49
C GLY A 425 -19.02 -0.43 -4.45
N HIS A 426 -18.02 -0.87 -5.21
CA HIS A 426 -17.66 -2.29 -5.31
C HIS A 426 -17.38 -2.94 -3.95
N ALA A 427 -16.65 -2.24 -3.05
CA ALA A 427 -16.38 -2.73 -1.71
C ALA A 427 -17.68 -2.99 -0.92
N THR A 428 -18.69 -2.13 -1.06
CA THR A 428 -19.99 -2.32 -0.40
C THR A 428 -20.72 -3.53 -0.97
N LEU A 429 -20.74 -3.69 -2.31
CA LEU A 429 -21.38 -4.83 -2.97
C LEU A 429 -20.71 -6.16 -2.61
N ALA A 430 -19.37 -6.19 -2.58
CA ALA A 430 -18.58 -7.36 -2.17
C ALA A 430 -18.90 -7.74 -0.73
N ARG A 431 -18.95 -6.77 0.19
CA ARG A 431 -19.29 -7.01 1.60
C ARG A 431 -20.74 -7.49 1.80
N ILE A 432 -21.70 -6.96 1.03
CA ILE A 432 -23.08 -7.47 1.02
C ILE A 432 -23.08 -8.95 0.61
N ALA A 433 -22.36 -9.28 -0.46
CA ALA A 433 -22.30 -10.65 -0.96
C ALA A 433 -21.67 -11.62 0.05
N GLU A 434 -20.55 -11.24 0.66
CA GLU A 434 -19.89 -12.08 1.66
C GLU A 434 -20.71 -12.29 2.92
N LEU A 435 -21.32 -11.23 3.46
CA LEU A 435 -22.15 -11.36 4.66
C LEU A 435 -23.41 -12.19 4.39
N ALA A 436 -24.03 -12.03 3.21
CA ALA A 436 -25.16 -12.86 2.80
C ALA A 436 -24.77 -14.34 2.66
N ASN A 437 -23.58 -14.63 2.12
CA ASN A 437 -23.05 -15.99 2.02
C ASN A 437 -22.71 -16.58 3.39
N SER A 438 -22.04 -15.83 4.26
CA SER A 438 -21.69 -16.25 5.62
C SER A 438 -22.94 -16.58 6.46
N GLN A 439 -24.00 -15.77 6.35
CA GLN A 439 -25.29 -16.06 6.99
C GLN A 439 -25.94 -17.33 6.43
N ARG A 440 -25.79 -17.59 5.11
CA ARG A 440 -26.31 -18.81 4.48
C ARG A 440 -25.61 -20.07 5.00
N GLU A 441 -24.30 -19.98 5.28
CA GLU A 441 -23.46 -21.11 5.69
C GLU A 441 -23.31 -21.28 7.20
N ASN A 442 -23.86 -20.36 8.02
CA ASN A 442 -23.63 -20.29 9.48
C ASN A 442 -22.13 -20.23 9.86
N ASN A 443 -21.31 -19.63 9.00
CA ASN A 443 -19.87 -19.51 9.17
C ASN A 443 -19.48 -18.07 9.53
N ALA A 444 -18.33 -17.87 10.18
CA ALA A 444 -17.77 -16.53 10.37
C ALA A 444 -17.32 -15.94 9.02
N ALA A 445 -17.66 -14.67 8.76
CA ALA A 445 -17.21 -13.96 7.57
C ALA A 445 -15.74 -13.54 7.71
N PHE A 446 -14.83 -14.21 6.98
CA PHE A 446 -13.41 -13.87 6.91
C PHE A 446 -13.15 -12.93 5.72
N TYR A 447 -13.66 -11.70 5.81
CA TYR A 447 -13.53 -10.69 4.75
C TYR A 447 -12.11 -10.13 4.65
N THR A 448 -11.41 -10.40 3.56
CA THR A 448 -10.13 -9.74 3.29
C THR A 448 -10.39 -8.31 2.84
N ASN A 449 -10.32 -7.36 3.77
CA ASN A 449 -10.55 -5.95 3.47
C ASN A 449 -9.45 -5.36 2.56
N LYS A 450 -9.77 -4.23 1.93
CA LYS A 450 -8.85 -3.52 1.02
C LYS A 450 -7.55 -3.07 1.67
N PHE A 451 -7.55 -2.83 2.99
CA PHE A 451 -6.34 -2.49 3.74
C PHE A 451 -5.34 -3.65 3.75
N ILE A 452 -5.79 -4.85 4.10
CA ILE A 452 -4.96 -6.05 4.11
C ILE A 452 -4.45 -6.38 2.72
N ILE A 453 -5.30 -6.30 1.70
CA ILE A 453 -4.88 -6.58 0.31
C ILE A 453 -3.86 -5.56 -0.17
N ASN A 454 -3.98 -4.28 0.21
CA ASN A 454 -2.99 -3.26 -0.11
C ASN A 454 -1.63 -3.53 0.54
N GLU A 455 -1.59 -4.08 1.76
CA GLU A 455 -0.32 -4.50 2.37
C GLU A 455 0.29 -5.70 1.63
N ILE A 456 -0.53 -6.70 1.31
CA ILE A 456 -0.10 -7.88 0.55
C ILE A 456 0.45 -7.47 -0.83
N TYR A 457 -0.24 -6.57 -1.52
CA TYR A 457 0.14 -6.03 -2.82
C TYR A 457 1.57 -5.47 -2.83
N LYS A 458 2.01 -4.82 -1.74
CA LYS A 458 3.35 -4.22 -1.64
C LYS A 458 4.47 -5.27 -1.61
N GLU A 459 4.17 -6.49 -1.18
CA GLU A 459 5.14 -7.58 -1.05
C GLU A 459 5.06 -8.59 -2.22
N LEU A 460 4.08 -8.45 -3.13
CA LEU A 460 3.95 -9.31 -4.31
C LEU A 460 5.17 -9.17 -5.24
N PRO A 461 5.64 -10.28 -5.84
CA PRO A 461 6.78 -10.26 -6.75
C PRO A 461 6.41 -9.58 -8.07
N ASP A 462 7.42 -8.98 -8.71
CA ASP A 462 7.38 -8.62 -10.13
C ASP A 462 7.90 -9.80 -10.95
N PHE A 463 7.30 -10.07 -12.10
CA PHE A 463 7.71 -11.15 -13.00
C PHE A 463 8.25 -10.57 -14.31
N GLU A 464 9.45 -10.98 -14.71
CA GLU A 464 10.04 -10.64 -16.01
C GLU A 464 9.58 -11.66 -17.08
N LYS A 465 8.27 -11.74 -17.32
CA LYS A 465 7.65 -12.64 -18.30
C LYS A 465 6.66 -11.89 -19.18
N THR A 466 6.56 -12.31 -20.44
CA THR A 466 5.53 -11.81 -21.38
C THR A 466 4.14 -12.29 -20.98
N GLU A 467 4.03 -13.55 -20.57
CA GLU A 467 2.80 -14.18 -20.12
C GLU A 467 2.95 -14.66 -18.66
N ILE A 468 1.99 -14.26 -17.82
CA ILE A 468 1.97 -14.59 -16.39
C ILE A 468 0.73 -15.43 -16.09
N ASN A 469 0.89 -16.56 -15.41
CA ASN A 469 -0.20 -17.43 -14.96
C ASN A 469 -0.44 -17.26 -13.47
N ILE A 470 -1.63 -16.83 -13.08
CA ILE A 470 -2.03 -16.57 -11.69
C ILE A 470 -3.22 -17.44 -11.34
N LEU A 471 -3.23 -17.97 -10.11
CA LEU A 471 -4.34 -18.75 -9.56
C LEU A 471 -4.84 -18.14 -8.25
N GLU A 472 -6.15 -17.94 -8.16
CA GLU A 472 -6.84 -17.76 -6.89
C GLU A 472 -7.68 -19.01 -6.56
N PRO A 473 -7.31 -19.81 -5.54
CA PRO A 473 -7.88 -21.13 -5.32
C PRO A 473 -9.22 -21.15 -4.57
N SER A 474 -9.63 -20.03 -3.98
CA SER A 474 -10.89 -19.87 -3.23
C SER A 474 -11.39 -18.45 -3.41
N VAL A 475 -11.86 -18.14 -4.61
CA VAL A 475 -12.07 -16.76 -5.05
C VAL A 475 -13.18 -16.02 -4.30
N GLY A 476 -14.27 -16.71 -3.92
CA GLY A 476 -15.43 -16.07 -3.32
C GLY A 476 -15.94 -14.90 -4.17
N VAL A 477 -15.83 -13.68 -3.64
CA VAL A 477 -16.23 -12.44 -4.32
C VAL A 477 -15.11 -11.74 -5.10
N GLY A 478 -13.89 -12.27 -5.06
CA GLY A 478 -12.75 -11.81 -5.88
C GLY A 478 -12.08 -10.52 -5.41
N ASN A 479 -11.96 -10.30 -4.10
CA ASN A 479 -11.35 -9.07 -3.58
C ASN A 479 -9.89 -8.87 -4.03
N PHE A 480 -9.15 -9.94 -4.30
CA PHE A 480 -7.77 -9.86 -4.80
C PHE A 480 -7.68 -9.39 -6.25
N LEU A 481 -8.73 -9.60 -7.06
CA LEU A 481 -8.62 -9.44 -8.51
C LEU A 481 -8.28 -8.02 -8.96
N PRO A 482 -8.93 -6.95 -8.43
CA PRO A 482 -8.57 -5.58 -8.80
C PRO A 482 -7.10 -5.25 -8.53
N PHE A 483 -6.52 -5.83 -7.46
CA PHE A 483 -5.12 -5.59 -7.10
C PHE A 483 -4.17 -6.39 -7.99
N ILE A 484 -4.55 -7.61 -8.38
CA ILE A 484 -3.81 -8.43 -9.35
C ILE A 484 -3.76 -7.71 -10.71
N PHE A 485 -4.90 -7.17 -11.16
CA PHE A 485 -4.98 -6.39 -12.41
C PHE A 485 -3.99 -5.23 -12.39
N ARG A 486 -3.95 -4.46 -11.30
CA ARG A 486 -3.02 -3.32 -11.14
C ARG A 486 -1.56 -3.74 -11.00
N LYS A 487 -1.27 -4.83 -10.30
CA LYS A 487 0.11 -5.31 -10.07
C LYS A 487 0.77 -5.71 -11.39
N TYR A 488 0.01 -6.37 -12.25
CA TYR A 488 0.52 -6.98 -13.48
C TYR A 488 0.00 -6.31 -14.76
N GLU A 489 -0.46 -5.04 -14.67
CA GLU A 489 -0.94 -4.27 -15.83
C GLU A 489 0.16 -4.02 -16.89
N GLY A 490 1.44 -4.08 -16.50
CA GLY A 490 2.58 -3.96 -17.41
C GLY A 490 2.96 -5.24 -18.16
N ALA A 491 2.36 -6.38 -17.83
CA ALA A 491 2.62 -7.64 -18.53
C ALA A 491 1.85 -7.69 -19.86
N ALA A 492 2.43 -8.31 -20.89
CA ALA A 492 1.75 -8.43 -22.18
C ALA A 492 0.49 -9.30 -22.09
N LYS A 493 0.49 -10.32 -21.24
CA LYS A 493 -0.66 -11.18 -20.99
C LYS A 493 -0.68 -11.74 -19.56
N VAL A 494 -1.85 -11.73 -18.93
CA VAL A 494 -2.11 -12.31 -17.61
C VAL A 494 -3.25 -13.32 -17.73
N ASN A 495 -2.95 -14.61 -17.52
CA ASN A 495 -3.97 -15.65 -17.41
C ASN A 495 -4.31 -15.85 -15.94
N LEU A 496 -5.52 -15.48 -15.55
CA LEU A 496 -6.03 -15.63 -14.20
C LEU A 496 -7.04 -16.77 -14.14
N ASP A 497 -6.67 -17.86 -13.47
CA ASP A 497 -7.61 -18.92 -13.13
C ASP A 497 -8.19 -18.62 -11.75
N VAL A 498 -9.51 -18.64 -11.62
CA VAL A 498 -10.22 -18.46 -10.34
C VAL A 498 -11.04 -19.70 -10.04
N VAL A 499 -10.89 -20.24 -8.84
CA VAL A 499 -11.53 -21.49 -8.42
C VAL A 499 -12.46 -21.23 -7.25
N ASP A 500 -13.68 -21.74 -7.34
CA ASP A 500 -14.60 -21.83 -6.19
C ASP A 500 -15.35 -23.16 -6.25
N ILE A 501 -15.61 -23.75 -5.08
CA ILE A 501 -16.40 -24.97 -4.97
C ILE A 501 -17.90 -24.67 -5.08
N ASP A 502 -18.33 -23.43 -4.82
CA ASP A 502 -19.73 -23.02 -4.96
C ASP A 502 -19.97 -22.26 -6.27
N SER A 503 -20.75 -22.86 -7.17
CA SER A 503 -21.22 -22.23 -8.40
C SER A 503 -21.93 -20.87 -8.20
N ASN A 504 -22.58 -20.65 -7.05
CA ASN A 504 -23.23 -19.37 -6.74
C ASN A 504 -22.20 -18.25 -6.55
N ASN A 505 -21.09 -18.52 -5.87
CA ASN A 505 -19.99 -17.56 -5.69
C ASN A 505 -19.42 -17.14 -7.03
N ILE A 506 -19.21 -18.09 -7.96
CA ILE A 506 -18.74 -17.79 -9.32
C ILE A 506 -19.72 -16.88 -10.06
N ASN A 507 -21.03 -17.09 -9.91
CA ASN A 507 -22.04 -16.24 -10.55
C ASN A 507 -22.10 -14.83 -9.94
N ILE A 508 -21.94 -14.72 -8.62
CA ILE A 508 -21.84 -13.45 -7.89
C ILE A 508 -20.59 -12.69 -8.33
N LEU A 509 -19.44 -13.35 -8.35
CA LEU A 509 -18.17 -12.79 -8.83
C LEU A 509 -18.30 -12.27 -10.26
N LYS A 510 -18.85 -13.06 -11.19
CA LYS A 510 -19.11 -12.61 -12.57
C LYS A 510 -20.00 -11.37 -12.62
N SER A 511 -20.94 -11.24 -11.69
CA SER A 511 -21.81 -10.06 -11.61
C SER A 511 -21.09 -8.84 -11.04
N LEU A 512 -20.21 -9.03 -10.06
CA LEU A 512 -19.35 -7.97 -9.51
C LEU A 512 -18.34 -7.47 -10.55
N LEU A 513 -17.72 -8.38 -11.31
CA LEU A 513 -16.73 -8.06 -12.34
C LEU A 513 -17.33 -7.30 -13.53
N LYS A 514 -18.62 -7.48 -13.84
CA LYS A 514 -19.30 -6.68 -14.89
C LYS A 514 -19.36 -5.19 -14.56
N ASN A 515 -19.30 -4.84 -13.28
CA ASN A 515 -19.27 -3.45 -12.83
C ASN A 515 -17.84 -2.91 -12.69
N GLN A 516 -16.83 -3.68 -13.14
CA GLN A 516 -15.42 -3.31 -13.10
C GLN A 516 -14.82 -3.33 -14.50
N GLN A 517 -13.82 -2.48 -14.70
CA GLN A 517 -13.01 -2.52 -15.91
C GLN A 517 -11.93 -3.60 -15.75
N ILE A 518 -12.08 -4.70 -16.50
CA ILE A 518 -11.03 -5.71 -16.62
C ILE A 518 -10.03 -5.21 -17.69
N PRO A 519 -8.72 -5.15 -17.40
CA PRO A 519 -7.73 -4.76 -18.39
C PRO A 519 -7.66 -5.72 -19.58
N ASP A 520 -7.37 -5.19 -20.77
CA ASP A 520 -7.32 -5.97 -22.02
C ASP A 520 -6.26 -7.08 -22.01
N ASN A 521 -5.20 -6.92 -21.22
CA ASN A 521 -4.14 -7.92 -21.07
C ASN A 521 -4.54 -9.08 -20.15
N VAL A 522 -5.69 -9.04 -19.48
CA VAL A 522 -6.11 -10.05 -18.49
C VAL A 522 -7.21 -10.96 -19.08
N THR A 523 -6.96 -12.26 -19.04
CA THR A 523 -7.97 -13.28 -19.35
C THR A 523 -8.33 -14.05 -18.08
N ILE A 524 -9.62 -14.14 -17.76
CA ILE A 524 -10.11 -14.82 -16.56
C ILE A 524 -10.79 -16.14 -16.94
N ARG A 525 -10.33 -17.26 -16.37
CA ARG A 525 -10.98 -18.56 -16.45
C ARG A 525 -11.63 -18.91 -15.12
N PHE A 526 -12.95 -19.10 -15.14
CA PHE A 526 -13.72 -19.52 -13.97
C PHE A 526 -13.78 -21.05 -13.91
N ILE A 527 -13.31 -21.62 -12.80
CA ILE A 527 -13.28 -23.06 -12.55
C ILE A 527 -14.22 -23.36 -11.38
N HIS A 528 -15.31 -24.08 -11.66
CA HIS A 528 -16.21 -24.60 -10.63
C HIS A 528 -15.77 -26.03 -10.28
N ASP A 529 -14.92 -26.16 -9.26
CA ASP A 529 -14.41 -27.45 -8.80
C ASP A 529 -13.88 -27.34 -7.36
N ASP A 530 -13.69 -28.46 -6.70
CA ASP A 530 -12.96 -28.55 -5.43
C ASP A 530 -11.48 -28.30 -5.70
N PHE A 531 -10.96 -27.12 -5.33
CA PHE A 531 -9.55 -26.77 -5.50
C PHE A 531 -8.61 -27.87 -5.01
N LEU A 532 -8.91 -28.53 -3.89
CA LEU A 532 -8.04 -29.55 -3.30
C LEU A 532 -8.01 -30.84 -4.13
N LYS A 533 -9.03 -31.11 -4.95
CA LYS A 533 -9.13 -32.29 -5.83
C LYS A 533 -8.86 -31.98 -7.30
N HIS A 534 -9.00 -30.74 -7.72
CA HIS A 534 -8.81 -30.33 -9.11
C HIS A 534 -7.41 -30.69 -9.62
N ASN A 535 -7.33 -31.26 -10.83
CA ASN A 535 -6.07 -31.63 -11.45
C ASN A 535 -5.57 -30.49 -12.36
N PHE A 536 -4.52 -29.80 -11.91
CA PHE A 536 -3.91 -28.72 -12.68
C PHE A 536 -2.81 -29.26 -13.60
N HIS A 537 -2.97 -29.06 -14.90
CA HIS A 537 -1.99 -29.50 -15.91
C HIS A 537 -0.84 -28.49 -16.16
N LYS A 538 -0.79 -27.40 -15.39
CA LYS A 538 0.24 -26.37 -15.48
C LYS A 538 0.68 -25.92 -14.09
N LYS A 539 1.90 -25.40 -14.00
CA LYS A 539 2.36 -24.61 -12.86
C LYS A 539 1.92 -23.16 -13.01
N TYR A 540 1.66 -22.50 -11.89
CA TYR A 540 1.34 -21.08 -11.84
C TYR A 540 2.55 -20.28 -11.40
N ASP A 541 2.70 -19.06 -11.93
CA ASP A 541 3.73 -18.12 -11.50
C ASP A 541 3.40 -17.59 -10.10
N LEU A 542 2.12 -17.31 -9.83
CA LEU A 542 1.61 -16.91 -8.53
C LEU A 542 0.34 -17.69 -8.17
N VAL A 543 0.30 -18.24 -6.96
CA VAL A 543 -0.93 -18.71 -6.31
C VAL A 543 -1.19 -17.81 -5.10
N ILE A 544 -2.29 -17.08 -5.11
CA ILE A 544 -2.63 -16.09 -4.08
C ILE A 544 -4.05 -16.28 -3.59
N GLY A 545 -4.30 -16.11 -2.29
CA GLY A 545 -5.67 -16.02 -1.79
C GLY A 545 -5.83 -16.05 -0.28
N ASN A 546 -7.09 -16.01 0.13
CA ASN A 546 -7.52 -16.23 1.50
C ASN A 546 -8.27 -17.58 1.57
N PRO A 547 -7.59 -18.68 1.91
CA PRO A 547 -8.23 -19.98 2.03
C PRO A 547 -9.24 -20.02 3.19
N PRO A 548 -10.22 -20.94 3.16
CA PRO A 548 -11.17 -21.11 4.26
C PRO A 548 -10.46 -21.58 5.54
N PHE A 549 -10.91 -21.10 6.71
CA PHE A 549 -10.31 -21.40 8.03
C PHE A 549 -11.08 -22.47 8.82
N SER A 550 -12.02 -23.18 8.20
CA SER A 550 -12.85 -24.17 8.87
C SER A 550 -12.06 -25.45 9.22
N LYS A 551 -12.56 -26.18 10.21
CA LYS A 551 -12.11 -27.55 10.51
C LYS A 551 -13.07 -28.55 9.91
N LEU A 552 -12.57 -29.46 9.10
CA LEU A 552 -13.35 -30.57 8.54
C LEU A 552 -13.58 -31.65 9.60
N LYS A 553 -14.66 -32.42 9.42
CA LYS A 553 -14.85 -33.63 10.23
C LYS A 553 -13.76 -34.65 9.85
N ALA A 554 -13.32 -35.45 10.82
CA ALA A 554 -12.24 -36.42 10.61
C ALA A 554 -12.48 -37.37 9.42
N LYS A 555 -13.74 -37.75 9.14
CA LYS A 555 -14.09 -38.59 7.98
C LYS A 555 -13.86 -37.89 6.64
N GLU A 556 -14.21 -36.61 6.55
CA GLU A 556 -14.04 -35.79 5.34
C GLU A 556 -12.56 -35.45 5.11
N ALA A 557 -11.85 -35.11 6.19
CA ALA A 557 -10.42 -34.81 6.12
C ALA A 557 -9.58 -35.98 5.58
N LYS A 558 -9.97 -37.24 5.83
CA LYS A 558 -9.23 -38.44 5.38
C LYS A 558 -8.98 -38.45 3.87
N ASP A 559 -9.91 -37.96 3.06
CA ASP A 559 -9.71 -37.95 1.61
C ASP A 559 -8.68 -36.92 1.17
N TYR A 560 -8.68 -35.72 1.76
CA TYR A 560 -7.69 -34.68 1.50
C TYR A 560 -6.30 -35.06 2.04
N LEU A 561 -6.26 -35.70 3.21
CA LEU A 561 -5.04 -36.17 3.85
C LEU A 561 -4.27 -37.22 3.04
N LYS A 562 -4.88 -37.90 2.05
CA LYS A 562 -4.16 -38.86 1.19
C LYS A 562 -2.99 -38.19 0.47
N ASN A 563 -3.19 -36.98 -0.04
CA ASN A 563 -2.21 -36.25 -0.85
C ASN A 563 -1.43 -35.18 -0.08
N ASN A 564 -1.76 -34.96 1.20
CA ASN A 564 -1.13 -33.95 2.07
C ASN A 564 0.13 -34.51 2.75
N TYR A 565 1.16 -33.71 2.96
CA TYR A 565 2.33 -34.08 3.77
C TYR A 565 1.97 -34.11 5.25
N ASN A 566 1.32 -33.07 5.78
CA ASN A 566 0.81 -33.09 7.14
C ASN A 566 -0.40 -34.01 7.28
N LYS A 567 -0.20 -35.18 7.90
CA LYS A 567 -1.26 -36.17 8.14
C LYS A 567 -2.09 -35.90 9.41
N ALA A 568 -1.71 -34.91 10.22
CA ALA A 568 -2.29 -34.66 11.54
C ALA A 568 -3.38 -33.56 11.55
N THR A 569 -3.48 -32.77 10.47
CA THR A 569 -4.39 -31.63 10.41
C THR A 569 -5.81 -32.00 9.98
N THR A 570 -6.77 -31.20 10.43
CA THR A 570 -8.15 -31.18 9.90
C THR A 570 -8.56 -29.79 9.40
N ASN A 571 -7.65 -28.82 9.42
CA ASN A 571 -7.92 -27.44 9.02
C ASN A 571 -7.80 -27.27 7.51
N THR A 572 -8.80 -26.64 6.89
CA THR A 572 -8.82 -26.45 5.44
C THR A 572 -7.71 -25.54 4.94
N PHE A 573 -7.38 -24.45 5.64
CA PHE A 573 -6.36 -23.51 5.17
C PHE A 573 -4.99 -24.17 4.95
N GLU A 574 -4.70 -25.19 5.74
CA GLU A 574 -3.44 -25.94 5.69
C GLU A 574 -3.36 -26.75 4.39
N PHE A 575 -4.42 -27.48 4.03
CA PHE A 575 -4.51 -28.21 2.76
C PHE A 575 -4.34 -27.29 1.55
N PHE A 576 -4.87 -26.06 1.65
CA PHE A 576 -4.73 -25.05 0.61
C PHE A 576 -3.28 -24.59 0.45
N VAL A 577 -2.58 -24.32 1.56
CA VAL A 577 -1.17 -23.91 1.56
C VAL A 577 -0.30 -24.99 0.93
N GLU A 578 -0.42 -26.24 1.37
CA GLU A 578 0.40 -27.33 0.81
C GLU A 578 0.13 -27.55 -0.68
N LYS A 579 -1.15 -27.58 -1.10
CA LYS A 579 -1.47 -27.72 -2.54
C LYS A 579 -0.99 -26.53 -3.36
N ALA A 580 -1.10 -25.30 -2.85
CA ALA A 580 -0.59 -24.12 -3.53
C ALA A 580 0.92 -24.21 -3.77
N MET A 581 1.69 -24.67 -2.78
CA MET A 581 3.14 -24.92 -2.93
C MET A 581 3.44 -26.00 -3.98
N GLN A 582 2.58 -27.00 -4.11
CA GLN A 582 2.73 -28.05 -5.12
C GLN A 582 2.46 -27.56 -6.54
N ILE A 583 1.74 -26.46 -6.76
CA ILE A 583 1.37 -26.00 -8.11
C ILE A 583 1.88 -24.60 -8.47
N GLY A 584 2.35 -23.81 -7.51
CA GLY A 584 2.88 -22.47 -7.70
C GLY A 584 4.41 -22.39 -7.69
N HIS A 585 4.96 -21.42 -8.42
CA HIS A 585 6.34 -20.96 -8.26
C HIS A 585 6.46 -19.94 -7.12
N TYR A 586 5.42 -19.13 -6.94
CA TYR A 586 5.28 -18.21 -5.83
C TYR A 586 3.92 -18.39 -5.17
N VAL A 587 3.88 -18.37 -3.84
CA VAL A 587 2.65 -18.57 -3.06
C VAL A 587 2.49 -17.43 -2.05
N ALA A 588 1.33 -16.78 -2.05
CA ALA A 588 0.96 -15.76 -1.06
C ALA A 588 -0.38 -16.15 -0.42
N MET A 589 -0.34 -16.63 0.82
CA MET A 589 -1.54 -17.16 1.49
C MET A 589 -1.78 -16.48 2.83
N ILE A 590 -3.01 -16.02 3.04
CA ILE A 590 -3.47 -15.60 4.36
C ILE A 590 -3.75 -16.85 5.19
N THR A 591 -3.19 -16.92 6.39
CA THR A 591 -3.40 -18.04 7.31
C THR A 591 -3.65 -17.54 8.73
N PRO A 592 -4.33 -18.33 9.58
CA PRO A 592 -4.30 -18.08 11.02
C PRO A 592 -2.85 -18.07 11.52
N LYS A 593 -2.54 -17.13 12.43
CA LYS A 593 -1.23 -17.04 13.10
C LYS A 593 -0.89 -18.31 13.88
N ALA A 594 -1.89 -19.13 14.19
CA ALA A 594 -1.77 -20.47 14.75
C ALA A 594 -0.82 -21.40 13.96
N LEU A 595 -0.65 -21.17 12.64
CA LEU A 595 0.34 -21.87 11.80
C LEU A 595 1.73 -21.84 12.42
N LEU A 596 2.10 -20.72 13.05
CA LEU A 596 3.42 -20.51 13.63
C LEU A 596 3.71 -21.44 14.80
N ASN A 597 2.71 -21.70 15.67
CA ASN A 597 2.96 -22.29 16.99
C ASN A 597 2.11 -23.50 17.39
N THR A 598 1.02 -23.80 16.68
CA THR A 598 0.17 -24.92 17.08
C THR A 598 0.84 -26.25 16.72
N PRO A 599 0.84 -27.26 17.64
CA PRO A 599 1.44 -28.57 17.37
C PRO A 599 0.88 -29.28 16.13
N GLU A 600 -0.41 -29.10 15.83
CA GLU A 600 -1.11 -29.63 14.64
C GLU A 600 -0.38 -29.29 13.32
N PHE A 601 0.31 -28.15 13.25
CA PHE A 601 0.99 -27.67 12.03
C PHE A 601 2.51 -27.88 12.04
N ARG A 602 3.03 -28.74 12.92
CA ARG A 602 4.48 -29.01 12.98
C ARG A 602 5.03 -29.51 11.64
N LEU A 603 4.37 -30.51 11.03
CA LEU A 603 4.80 -31.07 9.75
C LEU A 603 4.72 -30.02 8.62
N THR A 604 3.66 -29.21 8.61
CA THR A 604 3.52 -28.09 7.66
C THR A 604 4.69 -27.09 7.81
N ARG A 605 5.08 -26.76 9.05
CA ARG A 605 6.24 -25.89 9.30
C ARG A 605 7.56 -26.51 8.84
N GLU A 606 7.77 -27.80 9.06
CA GLU A 606 8.96 -28.51 8.56
C GLU A 606 9.03 -28.45 7.02
N LEU A 607 7.89 -28.61 6.33
CA LEU A 607 7.80 -28.43 4.88
C LEU A 607 8.14 -27.00 4.44
N LEU A 608 7.53 -26.00 5.08
CA LEU A 608 7.73 -24.58 4.75
C LEU A 608 9.15 -24.09 5.03
N GLN A 609 9.78 -24.56 6.12
CA GLN A 609 11.17 -24.25 6.47
C GLN A 609 12.15 -24.70 5.37
N ASN A 610 11.73 -25.65 4.52
CA ASN A 610 12.50 -26.11 3.38
C ASN A 610 12.40 -25.24 2.14
N GLN A 611 11.47 -24.29 2.10
CA GLN A 611 11.31 -23.32 1.03
C GLN A 611 11.86 -21.94 1.42
N LYS A 612 11.99 -21.02 0.46
CA LYS A 612 12.33 -19.63 0.77
C LYS A 612 11.07 -18.89 1.20
N VAL A 613 10.94 -18.67 2.50
CA VAL A 613 9.90 -17.79 3.06
C VAL A 613 10.44 -16.36 2.99
N GLU A 614 10.00 -15.62 1.99
CA GLU A 614 10.52 -14.27 1.71
C GLU A 614 9.98 -13.26 2.70
N CYS A 615 8.67 -13.33 2.98
CA CYS A 615 7.99 -12.40 3.86
C CYS A 615 6.94 -13.11 4.71
N ILE A 616 6.78 -12.67 5.96
CA ILE A 616 5.62 -12.93 6.80
C ILE A 616 5.07 -11.58 7.24
N GLU A 617 3.88 -11.23 6.74
CA GLU A 617 3.13 -10.07 7.23
C GLU A 617 2.25 -10.51 8.39
N ASP A 618 2.50 -9.98 9.58
CA ASP A 618 1.69 -10.23 10.78
C ASP A 618 0.64 -9.12 10.94
N PHE A 619 -0.61 -9.47 10.65
CA PHE A 619 -1.75 -8.57 10.82
C PHE A 619 -2.28 -8.59 12.26
N GLY A 620 -1.94 -9.61 13.05
CA GLY A 620 -2.54 -9.84 14.37
C GLY A 620 -4.07 -9.79 14.29
N GLU A 621 -4.68 -9.01 15.18
CA GLU A 621 -6.13 -8.79 15.22
C GLU A 621 -6.66 -7.80 14.18
N LEU A 622 -5.76 -7.09 13.47
CA LEU A 622 -6.16 -6.10 12.46
C LEU A 622 -6.60 -6.75 11.13
N GLY A 623 -6.35 -8.05 10.97
CA GLY A 623 -6.67 -8.80 9.75
C GLY A 623 -8.17 -8.85 9.45
N PHE A 624 -8.98 -9.30 10.42
CA PHE A 624 -10.42 -9.48 10.26
C PHE A 624 -11.20 -8.78 11.39
N LYS A 625 -11.78 -7.62 11.09
CA LYS A 625 -12.58 -6.87 12.06
C LYS A 625 -13.80 -7.67 12.52
N GLY A 626 -13.96 -7.81 13.84
CA GLY A 626 -15.10 -8.50 14.44
C GLY A 626 -14.95 -10.01 14.56
N VAL A 627 -13.82 -10.58 14.12
CA VAL A 627 -13.52 -12.02 14.26
C VAL A 627 -12.37 -12.20 15.24
N LEU A 628 -12.53 -13.11 16.20
CA LEU A 628 -11.53 -13.40 17.24
C LEU A 628 -10.43 -14.34 16.71
N VAL A 629 -9.75 -13.95 15.62
CA VAL A 629 -8.64 -14.70 15.03
C VAL A 629 -7.47 -13.76 14.73
N GLU A 630 -6.26 -14.21 15.03
CA GLU A 630 -5.04 -13.53 14.59
C GLU A 630 -4.58 -14.12 13.26
N THR A 631 -4.14 -13.27 12.34
CA THR A 631 -3.79 -13.71 10.97
C THR A 631 -2.44 -13.19 10.52
N ILE A 632 -1.85 -13.93 9.61
CA ILE A 632 -0.63 -13.58 8.90
C ILE A 632 -0.83 -13.82 7.40
N CYS A 633 -0.06 -13.16 6.56
CA CYS A 633 0.16 -13.58 5.18
C CYS A 633 1.58 -14.11 5.03
N ILE A 634 1.74 -15.31 4.48
CA ILE A 634 3.05 -15.92 4.20
C ILE A 634 3.35 -15.89 2.70
N PHE A 635 4.54 -15.39 2.35
CA PHE A 635 5.04 -15.27 0.98
C PHE A 635 6.18 -16.27 0.78
N ILE A 636 5.97 -17.23 -0.11
CA ILE A 636 6.86 -18.38 -0.32
C ILE A 636 7.31 -18.40 -1.77
N ASN A 637 8.62 -18.34 -1.98
CA ASN A 637 9.23 -18.51 -3.28
C ASN A 637 9.77 -19.95 -3.40
N MET A 638 9.16 -20.73 -4.27
CA MET A 638 9.48 -22.15 -4.47
C MET A 638 10.74 -22.38 -5.32
N GLN A 639 11.33 -21.32 -5.88
CA GLN A 639 12.51 -21.38 -6.74
C GLN A 639 13.76 -20.77 -6.09
N GLY A 640 13.60 -20.10 -4.94
CA GLY A 640 14.67 -19.37 -4.28
C GLY A 640 15.42 -20.18 -3.21
N GLY A 641 16.69 -19.83 -2.98
CA GLY A 641 17.46 -20.35 -1.84
C GLY A 641 17.05 -19.70 -0.51
N LYS A 642 17.12 -20.48 0.58
CA LYS A 642 16.86 -19.99 1.94
C LYS A 642 17.89 -18.93 2.33
N ASN A 643 17.44 -17.77 2.79
CA ASN A 643 18.36 -16.74 3.29
C ASN A 643 17.70 -15.88 4.38
N ILE A 644 17.26 -14.68 4.01
CA ILE A 644 16.64 -13.70 4.92
C ILE A 644 15.14 -13.72 4.71
N THR A 645 14.38 -13.82 5.80
CA THR A 645 12.94 -13.60 5.85
C THR A 645 12.67 -12.21 6.40
N LYS A 646 11.80 -11.46 5.73
CA LYS A 646 11.27 -10.18 6.20
C LYS A 646 10.01 -10.44 7.04
N ILE A 647 9.93 -9.86 8.23
CA ILE A 647 8.76 -9.90 9.09
C ILE A 647 8.21 -8.48 9.18
N LYS A 648 6.94 -8.29 8.82
CA LYS A 648 6.28 -6.98 8.86
C LYS A 648 5.08 -7.06 9.78
N SER A 649 5.17 -6.40 10.93
CA SER A 649 4.13 -6.38 11.94
C SER A 649 3.31 -5.11 11.84
N LEU A 650 2.04 -5.25 11.46
CA LEU A 650 1.10 -4.13 11.45
C LEU A 650 0.73 -3.68 12.88
N PRO A 651 0.45 -4.59 13.85
CA PRO A 651 0.16 -4.20 15.22
C PRO A 651 1.32 -3.48 15.92
N LEU A 652 2.56 -3.92 15.68
CA LEU A 652 3.76 -3.32 16.29
C LEU A 652 4.36 -2.19 15.44
N GLN A 653 3.82 -1.94 14.24
CA GLN A 653 4.35 -0.97 13.26
C GLN A 653 5.86 -1.14 13.01
N LYS A 654 6.31 -2.40 12.90
CA LYS A 654 7.75 -2.73 12.83
C LYS A 654 8.05 -3.65 11.65
N ILE A 655 9.19 -3.42 11.01
CA ILE A 655 9.76 -4.32 10.01
C ILE A 655 11.07 -4.89 10.56
N VAL A 656 11.20 -6.21 10.50
CA VAL A 656 12.37 -6.97 10.95
C VAL A 656 12.88 -7.81 9.79
N LYS A 657 14.20 -7.91 9.62
CA LYS A 657 14.83 -8.81 8.64
C LYS A 657 15.74 -9.77 9.40
N GLN A 658 15.50 -11.06 9.29
CA GLN A 658 16.27 -12.08 10.01
C GLN A 658 16.60 -13.27 9.14
N LYS A 659 17.67 -14.00 9.50
CA LYS A 659 18.00 -15.27 8.85
C LYS A 659 16.84 -16.24 9.07
N GLN A 660 16.34 -16.87 8.01
CA GLN A 660 15.22 -17.80 8.09
C GLN A 660 15.51 -18.95 9.06
N SER A 661 16.72 -19.51 9.01
CA SER A 661 17.15 -20.59 9.92
C SER A 661 17.19 -20.17 11.40
N TYR A 662 17.32 -18.88 11.68
CA TYR A 662 17.39 -18.35 13.05
C TYR A 662 16.01 -18.24 13.69
N ILE A 663 15.01 -17.77 12.94
CA ILE A 663 13.63 -17.61 13.43
C ILE A 663 12.78 -18.89 13.28
N MET A 664 13.22 -19.83 12.43
CA MET A 664 12.59 -21.14 12.23
C MET A 664 13.43 -22.28 12.85
N ASP A 665 14.21 -21.96 13.86
CA ASP A 665 15.13 -22.88 14.53
C ASP A 665 14.37 -24.04 15.20
N SER A 666 14.71 -25.27 14.84
CA SER A 666 14.10 -26.49 15.38
C SER A 666 14.46 -26.75 16.85
N LYS A 667 15.40 -26.00 17.43
CA LYS A 667 15.70 -25.99 18.87
C LYS A 667 14.48 -25.56 19.70
N TYR A 668 13.61 -24.70 19.16
CA TYR A 668 12.42 -24.22 19.83
C TYR A 668 11.17 -24.99 19.35
N PRO A 669 10.12 -25.12 20.17
CA PRO A 669 8.93 -25.92 19.83
C PRO A 669 8.15 -25.39 18.62
N TYR A 670 8.39 -24.13 18.24
CA TYR A 670 7.75 -23.49 17.12
C TYR A 670 8.54 -22.27 16.61
N TRP A 671 8.13 -21.69 15.48
CA TRP A 671 8.80 -20.53 14.87
C TRP A 671 8.67 -19.28 15.74
N LEU A 672 9.80 -18.58 15.94
CA LEU A 672 9.90 -17.35 16.73
C LEU A 672 10.24 -16.18 15.79
N ILE A 673 9.22 -15.64 15.13
CA ILE A 673 9.40 -14.64 14.06
C ILE A 673 9.92 -13.28 14.58
N TYR A 674 9.82 -13.03 15.89
CA TYR A 674 10.34 -11.84 16.55
C TYR A 674 11.61 -12.10 17.39
N ARG A 675 12.22 -13.29 17.26
CA ARG A 675 13.47 -13.62 17.95
C ARG A 675 14.55 -12.61 17.60
N ASP A 676 15.26 -12.14 18.61
CA ASP A 676 16.36 -11.19 18.50
C ASP A 676 17.47 -11.48 19.53
N GLU A 677 18.49 -10.63 19.56
CA GLU A 677 19.63 -10.77 20.48
C GLU A 677 19.20 -10.74 21.94
N PHE A 678 18.22 -9.90 22.30
CA PHE A 678 17.69 -9.85 23.66
C PHE A 678 17.08 -11.20 24.05
N PHE A 679 16.25 -11.79 23.18
CA PHE A 679 15.70 -13.12 23.40
C PHE A 679 16.80 -14.17 23.62
N ASP A 680 17.87 -14.15 22.82
CA ASP A 680 18.98 -15.11 22.94
C ASP A 680 19.77 -14.94 24.24
N GLN A 681 20.05 -13.69 24.64
CA GLN A 681 20.71 -13.39 25.90
C GLN A 681 19.92 -13.96 27.08
N ILE A 682 18.60 -13.77 27.11
CA ILE A 682 17.74 -14.35 28.16
C ILE A 682 17.70 -15.87 28.04
N SER A 683 17.48 -16.39 26.83
CA SER A 683 17.43 -17.83 26.55
C SER A 683 18.69 -18.57 26.98
N SER A 684 19.86 -17.93 26.97
CA SER A 684 21.12 -18.53 27.40
C SER A 684 21.19 -18.77 28.91
N LYS A 685 20.52 -17.92 29.70
CA LYS A 685 20.44 -17.98 31.16
C LYS A 685 19.40 -18.98 31.67
N LEU A 686 18.58 -19.55 30.77
CA LEU A 686 17.43 -20.39 31.13
C LEU A 686 17.59 -21.86 30.72
N THR A 687 17.08 -22.74 31.56
CA THR A 687 16.84 -24.15 31.26
C THR A 687 15.37 -24.33 30.92
N PHE A 688 15.07 -24.72 29.67
CA PHE A 688 13.71 -24.85 29.14
C PHE A 688 13.15 -26.26 29.28
N ASN A 689 11.86 -26.40 28.94
CA ASN A 689 11.17 -27.68 28.80
C ASN A 689 11.02 -28.50 30.10
N LEU A 690 11.08 -27.84 31.26
CA LEU A 690 11.07 -28.48 32.58
C LEU A 690 9.67 -28.88 33.07
N PHE A 691 8.60 -28.33 32.50
CA PHE A 691 7.24 -28.52 32.98
C PHE A 691 6.33 -29.12 31.89
N ASN A 692 5.42 -29.99 32.32
CA ASN A 692 4.13 -30.23 31.69
C ASN A 692 3.12 -29.21 32.24
N VAL A 693 1.95 -29.10 31.59
CA VAL A 693 0.89 -28.19 32.06
C VAL A 693 -0.45 -28.89 32.17
N PHE A 694 -1.18 -28.59 33.24
CA PHE A 694 -2.60 -28.86 33.36
C PHE A 694 -3.37 -27.56 33.47
N ARG A 695 -4.49 -27.49 32.74
CA ARG A 695 -5.43 -26.37 32.81
C ARG A 695 -6.83 -26.93 32.96
N ASP A 696 -7.48 -26.56 34.05
CA ASP A 696 -8.86 -26.94 34.28
C ASP A 696 -9.81 -26.27 33.27
N ARG A 697 -10.86 -26.99 32.89
CA ARG A 697 -11.97 -26.47 32.06
C ARG A 697 -13.34 -26.76 32.67
N GLN A 698 -13.38 -27.40 33.85
CA GLN A 698 -14.60 -27.96 34.43
C GLN A 698 -15.18 -27.10 35.56
N ILE A 699 -14.35 -26.28 36.21
CA ILE A 699 -14.73 -25.36 37.28
C ILE A 699 -15.17 -24.04 36.66
N THR A 700 -16.48 -23.89 36.52
CA THR A 700 -17.17 -22.69 36.02
C THR A 700 -17.80 -21.90 37.16
N ASN A 701 -18.13 -20.62 36.93
CA ASN A 701 -18.79 -19.78 37.94
C ASN A 701 -20.11 -20.38 38.47
N SER A 702 -20.80 -21.20 37.68
CA SER A 702 -22.04 -21.89 38.07
C SER A 702 -21.83 -23.02 39.08
N LYS A 703 -20.61 -23.54 39.21
CA LYS A 703 -20.23 -24.58 40.18
C LYS A 703 -19.54 -24.00 41.42
N THR A 704 -19.39 -22.68 41.49
CA THR A 704 -18.76 -22.01 42.61
C THR A 704 -19.78 -21.21 43.41
N SER A 705 -19.54 -21.07 44.71
CA SER A 705 -20.36 -20.32 45.66
C SER A 705 -19.51 -19.40 46.52
N ASP A 706 -20.18 -18.63 47.38
CA ASP A 706 -19.54 -18.00 48.54
C ASP A 706 -19.05 -19.06 49.54
N LYS A 707 -18.22 -18.64 50.49
CA LYS A 707 -17.58 -19.52 51.47
C LYS A 707 -18.61 -20.22 52.36
N THR A 708 -18.69 -21.55 52.28
CA THR A 708 -19.48 -22.39 53.20
C THR A 708 -18.57 -23.23 54.11
N GLN A 709 -19.15 -23.97 55.06
CA GLN A 709 -18.40 -24.85 55.95
C GLN A 709 -17.71 -26.03 55.24
N ASN A 710 -18.25 -26.50 54.10
CA ASN A 710 -17.74 -27.65 53.32
C ASN A 710 -17.22 -27.23 51.93
N ALA A 711 -16.44 -26.15 51.84
CA ALA A 711 -15.94 -25.66 50.56
C ALA A 711 -14.45 -25.34 50.57
N ILE A 712 -13.80 -25.64 49.44
CA ILE A 712 -12.39 -25.32 49.18
C ILE A 712 -12.29 -24.04 48.34
N ARG A 713 -11.24 -23.24 48.57
CA ARG A 713 -11.04 -21.99 47.82
C ARG A 713 -10.62 -22.27 46.38
N VAL A 714 -11.25 -21.59 45.43
CA VAL A 714 -10.88 -21.62 44.01
C VAL A 714 -9.94 -20.45 43.71
N LEU A 715 -8.66 -20.73 43.49
CA LEU A 715 -7.67 -19.75 43.05
C LEU A 715 -7.87 -19.40 41.58
N LYS A 716 -7.97 -18.08 41.33
CA LYS A 716 -8.09 -17.49 40.00
C LYS A 716 -6.92 -16.54 39.72
N SER A 717 -6.75 -16.18 38.45
CA SER A 717 -5.57 -15.44 37.98
C SER A 717 -5.28 -14.14 38.73
N ARG A 718 -6.30 -13.41 39.20
CA ARG A 718 -6.13 -12.14 39.95
C ARG A 718 -5.83 -12.37 41.43
N ASN A 719 -6.10 -13.56 41.98
CA ASN A 719 -5.72 -13.88 43.36
C ASN A 719 -4.21 -13.99 43.52
N ILE A 720 -3.47 -14.27 42.46
CA ILE A 720 -2.01 -14.24 42.47
C ILE A 720 -1.58 -12.81 42.14
N ASN A 721 -0.96 -12.11 43.10
CA ASN A 721 -0.51 -10.74 42.89
C ASN A 721 0.55 -10.62 41.77
N GLU A 722 0.90 -9.40 41.37
CA GLU A 722 1.72 -9.19 40.17
C GLU A 722 3.15 -9.74 40.28
N ASP A 723 3.73 -9.73 41.47
CA ASP A 723 5.08 -10.25 41.73
C ASP A 723 5.09 -11.75 42.11
N GLY A 724 3.91 -12.36 42.29
CA GLY A 724 3.78 -13.78 42.67
C GLY A 724 4.15 -14.07 44.13
N THR A 725 4.34 -13.07 44.97
CA THR A 725 4.75 -13.29 46.38
C THR A 725 3.58 -13.61 47.30
N LYS A 726 2.35 -13.23 46.95
CA LYS A 726 1.17 -13.35 47.83
C LYS A 726 -0.10 -13.74 47.09
N ILE A 727 -0.91 -14.55 47.77
CA ILE A 727 -2.33 -14.70 47.43
C ILE A 727 -3.11 -13.56 48.05
N VAL A 728 -3.90 -12.86 47.23
CA VAL A 728 -4.73 -11.73 47.65
C VAL A 728 -6.21 -12.09 47.63
N ASP A 729 -6.89 -11.65 48.69
CA ASP A 729 -8.35 -11.69 48.79
C ASP A 729 -8.94 -10.50 48.04
N ILE A 730 -9.93 -10.77 47.20
CA ILE A 730 -10.55 -9.76 46.33
C ILE A 730 -12.07 -9.86 46.52
N PRO A 731 -12.69 -8.88 47.21
CA PRO A 731 -14.13 -8.85 47.43
C PRO A 731 -14.93 -8.97 46.13
N GLY A 732 -15.92 -9.87 46.11
CA GLY A 732 -16.76 -10.14 44.93
C GLY A 732 -16.05 -10.89 43.78
N TYR A 733 -14.77 -11.23 43.94
CA TYR A 733 -14.03 -12.06 43.00
C TYR A 733 -13.62 -13.40 43.62
N ASP A 734 -13.39 -13.50 44.92
CA ASP A 734 -13.13 -14.80 45.54
C ASP A 734 -14.29 -15.78 45.34
N ALA A 735 -13.95 -17.05 45.15
CA ALA A 735 -14.92 -18.11 44.85
C ALA A 735 -14.51 -19.39 45.56
N TYR A 736 -15.50 -20.19 45.96
CA TYR A 736 -15.32 -21.46 46.65
C TYR A 736 -16.11 -22.55 45.93
N ILE A 737 -15.70 -23.80 46.06
CA ILE A 737 -16.41 -24.95 45.49
C ILE A 737 -16.59 -26.02 46.57
N ASP A 738 -17.77 -26.65 46.59
CA ASP A 738 -18.05 -27.73 47.53
C ASP A 738 -17.05 -28.88 47.36
N VAL A 739 -16.57 -29.40 48.48
CA VAL A 739 -15.51 -30.42 48.54
C VAL A 739 -15.93 -31.72 47.84
N ASP A 740 -17.21 -32.09 47.88
CA ASP A 740 -17.68 -33.34 47.27
C ASP A 740 -17.85 -33.18 45.76
N ILE A 741 -18.22 -31.99 45.29
CA ILE A 741 -18.26 -31.67 43.85
C ILE A 741 -16.85 -31.65 43.25
N VAL A 742 -15.88 -31.02 43.93
CA VAL A 742 -14.54 -30.85 43.36
C VAL A 742 -13.77 -32.16 43.29
N LYS A 743 -13.98 -33.11 44.22
CA LYS A 743 -13.33 -34.43 44.24
C LYS A 743 -13.50 -35.22 42.95
N GLU A 744 -14.63 -35.02 42.26
CA GLU A 744 -14.92 -35.67 40.98
C GLU A 744 -14.21 -35.00 39.79
N LEU A 745 -13.62 -33.80 39.99
CA LEU A 745 -12.98 -33.02 38.92
C LEU A 745 -11.49 -33.32 38.84
N ALA A 746 -10.96 -33.30 37.61
CA ALA A 746 -9.55 -33.60 37.34
C ALA A 746 -8.55 -32.64 38.02
N ALA A 747 -8.99 -31.44 38.42
CA ALA A 747 -8.17 -30.46 39.13
C ALA A 747 -7.88 -30.88 40.58
N TYR A 748 -8.72 -31.72 41.19
CA TYR A 748 -8.63 -32.08 42.60
C TYR A 748 -7.35 -32.84 42.95
N LYS A 749 -6.80 -33.61 42.00
CA LYS A 749 -5.57 -34.37 42.21
C LYS A 749 -4.34 -33.52 42.53
N TYR A 750 -4.41 -32.20 42.30
CA TYR A 750 -3.35 -31.26 42.64
C TYR A 750 -3.62 -30.50 43.95
N VAL A 751 -4.74 -30.76 44.65
CA VAL A 751 -4.98 -30.17 45.97
C VAL A 751 -3.95 -30.73 46.95
N ASN A 752 -3.24 -29.84 47.66
CA ASN A 752 -2.16 -30.19 48.58
C ASN A 752 -0.98 -30.95 47.95
N ASP A 753 -0.85 -30.93 46.62
CA ASP A 753 0.33 -31.44 45.93
C ASP A 753 1.43 -30.37 45.94
N HIS A 754 2.42 -30.53 46.82
CA HIS A 754 3.53 -29.58 46.95
C HIS A 754 4.59 -29.71 45.85
N THR A 755 4.48 -30.71 44.96
CA THR A 755 5.44 -30.94 43.87
C THR A 755 5.13 -30.11 42.62
N VAL A 756 3.97 -29.46 42.57
CA VAL A 756 3.55 -28.63 41.43
C VAL A 756 3.61 -27.14 41.74
N TYR A 757 3.66 -26.35 40.67
CA TYR A 757 3.65 -24.89 40.72
C TYR A 757 2.42 -24.33 40.04
N LEU A 758 2.02 -23.11 40.39
CA LEU A 758 0.88 -22.42 39.80
C LEU A 758 1.35 -21.20 39.02
N THR A 759 0.77 -20.99 37.84
CA THR A 759 0.99 -19.77 37.07
C THR A 759 -0.31 -19.23 36.49
N PRO A 760 -0.54 -17.91 36.52
CA PRO A 760 -1.71 -17.34 35.88
C PRO A 760 -1.71 -17.52 34.37
N ASN A 761 -2.88 -17.87 33.83
CA ASN A 761 -3.09 -18.16 32.43
C ASN A 761 -3.55 -16.91 31.65
N MET A 762 -3.40 -16.94 30.32
CA MET A 762 -3.84 -15.87 29.39
C MET A 762 -3.27 -14.48 29.68
N THR A 763 -1.98 -14.38 30.00
CA THR A 763 -1.35 -13.11 30.36
C THR A 763 0.10 -13.00 29.92
N TYR A 764 0.52 -11.76 29.62
CA TYR A 764 1.93 -11.39 29.45
C TYR A 764 2.60 -10.95 30.76
N LYS A 765 1.95 -11.23 31.89
CA LYS A 765 2.52 -11.10 33.23
C LYS A 765 2.67 -12.49 33.84
N PRO A 766 3.54 -13.37 33.29
CA PRO A 766 3.86 -14.62 33.97
C PRO A 766 4.36 -14.33 35.39
N ARG A 767 3.99 -15.22 36.31
CA ARG A 767 4.60 -15.40 37.62
C ARG A 767 4.34 -16.84 38.03
N VAL A 768 5.28 -17.44 38.73
CA VAL A 768 5.20 -18.83 39.17
C VAL A 768 5.24 -18.83 40.68
N ILE A 769 4.33 -19.56 41.31
CA ILE A 769 4.24 -19.69 42.76
C ILE A 769 4.19 -21.16 43.14
N ARG A 770 4.59 -21.49 44.37
CA ARG A 770 4.35 -22.82 44.94
C ARG A 770 2.84 -23.05 45.07
N ASN A 771 2.41 -24.31 44.96
CA ASN A 771 1.02 -24.65 45.18
C ASN A 771 0.58 -24.28 46.61
N VAL A 772 -0.70 -23.90 46.75
CA VAL A 772 -1.23 -23.36 48.00
C VAL A 772 -2.14 -24.40 48.66
N GLU A 773 -1.87 -24.68 49.93
CA GLU A 773 -2.65 -25.64 50.72
C GLU A 773 -4.13 -25.29 50.77
N ASN A 774 -4.98 -26.32 50.73
CA ASN A 774 -6.43 -26.21 50.81
C ASN A 774 -7.02 -25.27 49.74
N THR A 775 -6.43 -25.29 48.54
CA THR A 775 -6.96 -24.57 47.37
C THR A 775 -7.02 -25.46 46.13
N VAL A 776 -7.89 -25.10 45.19
CA VAL A 776 -7.98 -25.68 43.85
C VAL A 776 -7.91 -24.56 42.82
N VAL A 777 -7.46 -24.82 41.60
CA VAL A 777 -7.41 -23.81 40.51
C VAL A 777 -8.50 -24.01 39.48
N ASN A 778 -9.01 -22.92 38.90
CA ASN A 778 -9.82 -22.97 37.70
C ASN A 778 -8.98 -22.70 36.43
N GLY A 779 -9.61 -22.69 35.24
CA GLY A 779 -8.93 -22.47 33.97
C GLY A 779 -8.18 -21.13 33.77
N SER A 780 -8.31 -20.18 34.70
CA SER A 780 -7.54 -18.93 34.70
C SER A 780 -6.16 -19.07 35.35
N VAL A 781 -5.87 -20.18 36.01
CA VAL A 781 -4.54 -20.53 36.56
C VAL A 781 -4.16 -21.90 36.01
N ALA A 782 -2.96 -22.01 35.46
CA ALA A 782 -2.38 -23.25 34.99
C ALA A 782 -1.52 -23.88 36.09
N VAL A 783 -1.59 -25.21 36.20
CA VAL A 783 -0.70 -26.00 37.05
C VAL A 783 0.50 -26.41 36.19
N LEU A 784 1.69 -26.00 36.62
CA LEU A 784 2.97 -26.42 36.06
C LEU A 784 3.44 -27.65 36.81
N ILE A 785 3.59 -28.75 36.08
CA ILE A 785 3.94 -30.06 36.63
C ILE A 785 5.39 -30.35 36.21
N PRO A 786 6.36 -30.36 37.13
CA PRO A 786 7.72 -30.72 36.79
C PRO A 786 7.80 -32.08 36.09
N LYS A 787 8.65 -32.18 35.06
CA LYS A 787 8.93 -33.44 34.36
C LYS A 787 9.90 -34.33 35.14
N GLU A 788 10.74 -33.70 35.93
CA GLU A 788 11.69 -34.31 36.84
C GLU A 788 11.48 -33.70 38.23
N ASN A 789 12.01 -34.33 39.28
CA ASN A 789 11.88 -33.80 40.63
C ASN A 789 12.77 -32.56 40.78
N ILE A 790 12.18 -31.38 40.61
CA ILE A 790 12.87 -30.08 40.71
C ILE A 790 12.22 -29.25 41.82
N GLU A 791 13.04 -28.60 42.63
CA GLU A 791 12.60 -27.65 43.64
C GLU A 791 13.14 -26.26 43.30
N LEU A 792 12.25 -25.33 42.95
CA LEU A 792 12.62 -23.97 42.57
C LEU A 792 13.01 -23.13 43.80
N THR A 793 14.13 -22.41 43.69
CA THR A 793 14.55 -21.42 44.68
C THR A 793 13.68 -20.16 44.63
N ASP A 794 13.67 -19.37 45.70
CA ASP A 794 12.89 -18.13 45.74
C ASP A 794 13.36 -17.11 44.70
N SER A 795 14.66 -17.10 44.38
CA SER A 795 15.22 -16.27 43.31
C SER A 795 14.68 -16.69 41.92
N GLN A 796 14.62 -18.00 41.66
CA GLN A 796 14.05 -18.54 40.41
C GLN A 796 12.56 -18.23 40.29
N LEU A 797 11.78 -18.35 41.36
CA LEU A 797 10.35 -18.00 41.37
C LEU A 797 10.14 -16.50 41.12
N ALA A 798 10.92 -15.63 41.77
CA ALA A 798 10.86 -14.19 41.60
C ALA A 798 11.21 -13.75 40.16
N TYR A 799 12.12 -14.48 39.50
CA TYR A 799 12.56 -14.12 38.15
C TYR A 799 11.43 -14.10 37.11
N PHE A 800 10.47 -15.04 37.20
CA PHE A 800 9.33 -15.10 36.28
C PHE A 800 8.50 -13.81 36.25
N ALA A 801 8.46 -13.07 37.37
CA ALA A 801 7.69 -11.83 37.49
C ALA A 801 8.46 -10.58 37.04
N THR A 802 9.76 -10.68 36.72
CA THR A 802 10.61 -9.55 36.35
C THR A 802 10.21 -8.93 35.01
N LYS A 803 10.58 -7.65 34.81
CA LYS A 803 10.36 -6.97 33.52
C LYS A 803 11.10 -7.66 32.37
N GLU A 804 12.32 -8.14 32.63
CA GLU A 804 13.16 -8.87 31.67
C GLU A 804 12.47 -10.15 31.19
N TYR A 805 11.99 -10.99 32.13
CA TYR A 805 11.28 -12.22 31.77
C TYR A 805 9.96 -11.95 31.04
N ARG A 806 9.21 -10.92 31.45
CA ARG A 806 7.95 -10.53 30.78
C ARG A 806 8.19 -10.15 29.32
N GLU A 807 9.25 -9.40 29.03
CA GLU A 807 9.58 -9.03 27.64
C GLU A 807 10.05 -10.23 26.83
N PHE A 808 10.91 -11.09 27.41
CA PHE A 808 11.30 -12.36 26.80
C PHE A 808 10.07 -13.21 26.45
N TYR A 809 9.11 -13.33 27.38
CA TYR A 809 7.92 -14.14 27.19
C TYR A 809 7.00 -13.58 26.09
N LYS A 810 6.95 -12.26 25.88
CA LYS A 810 6.23 -11.67 24.73
C LYS A 810 6.81 -12.13 23.40
N ILE A 811 8.13 -12.08 23.26
CA ILE A 811 8.83 -12.57 22.06
C ILE A 811 8.62 -14.08 21.90
N ALA A 812 8.74 -14.85 22.98
CA ALA A 812 8.51 -16.30 23.01
C ALA A 812 7.09 -16.71 22.55
N ARG A 813 6.11 -15.81 22.70
CA ARG A 813 4.72 -16.00 22.26
C ARG A 813 4.40 -15.29 20.94
N ASN A 814 5.40 -14.77 20.24
CA ASN A 814 5.23 -13.98 19.01
C ASN A 814 4.24 -12.81 19.16
N TYR A 815 4.17 -12.19 20.33
CA TYR A 815 3.21 -11.12 20.64
C TYR A 815 1.74 -11.50 20.34
N GLN A 816 1.37 -12.79 20.39
CA GLN A 816 -0.02 -13.24 20.23
C GLN A 816 -0.92 -12.70 21.35
N THR A 817 -2.13 -12.26 21.02
CA THR A 817 -3.09 -11.73 22.00
C THR A 817 -4.30 -12.65 22.21
N ARG A 818 -4.62 -13.51 21.24
CA ARG A 818 -5.77 -14.42 21.28
C ARG A 818 -5.40 -15.85 21.66
N SER A 819 -4.13 -16.23 21.49
CA SER A 819 -3.60 -17.56 21.85
C SER A 819 -2.64 -17.50 23.03
N LEU A 820 -3.05 -16.87 24.15
CA LEU A 820 -2.22 -16.71 25.35
C LEU A 820 -2.33 -17.86 26.37
N ASN A 821 -3.03 -18.93 26.03
CA ASN A 821 -3.14 -20.06 26.93
C ASN A 821 -1.77 -20.69 27.19
N VAL A 822 -1.50 -21.03 28.44
CA VAL A 822 -0.39 -21.90 28.81
C VAL A 822 -0.78 -23.31 28.39
N ASP A 823 -0.16 -23.80 27.32
CA ASP A 823 -0.42 -25.09 26.70
C ASP A 823 0.86 -25.91 26.57
N ALA A 824 0.75 -27.13 26.04
CA ALA A 824 1.86 -28.06 25.92
C ALA A 824 3.04 -27.53 25.09
N ALA A 825 2.82 -26.55 24.20
CA ALA A 825 3.88 -25.92 23.43
C ALA A 825 4.43 -24.68 24.13
N SER A 826 3.58 -23.84 24.70
CA SER A 826 3.98 -22.59 25.36
C SER A 826 4.74 -22.83 26.66
N VAL A 827 4.37 -23.89 27.40
CA VAL A 827 4.99 -24.24 28.69
C VAL A 827 6.48 -24.50 28.57
N TYR A 828 6.95 -24.86 27.36
CA TYR A 828 8.37 -24.95 27.03
C TYR A 828 9.16 -23.71 27.47
N PHE A 829 8.57 -22.52 27.28
CA PHE A 829 9.20 -21.23 27.55
C PHE A 829 9.15 -20.79 29.02
N TYR A 830 8.50 -21.57 29.90
CA TYR A 830 8.64 -21.45 31.35
C TYR A 830 10.01 -21.95 31.80
N GLY A 831 11.07 -21.32 31.26
CA GLY A 831 12.46 -21.63 31.57
C GLY A 831 12.85 -21.11 32.94
N VAL A 832 13.64 -21.92 33.65
CA VAL A 832 14.16 -21.63 34.99
C VAL A 832 15.59 -21.10 34.87
N LEU A 833 15.98 -20.12 35.69
CA LEU A 833 17.36 -19.61 35.73
C LEU A 833 18.34 -20.73 36.04
N LYS A 834 19.40 -20.83 35.22
CA LYS A 834 20.58 -21.64 35.51
C LYS A 834 21.30 -21.04 36.72
N GLU A 835 21.70 -21.91 37.64
CA GLU A 835 22.56 -21.56 38.76
C GLU A 835 24.02 -21.43 38.33
#